data_AF-A0A2E0VER0-F1
#
_entry.id   AF-A0A2E0VER0-F1
#
_cell.length_a   1.000
_cell.length_b   1.000
_cell.length_c   1.000
_cell.angle_alpha   90.00
_cell.angle_beta   90.00
_cell.angle_gamma   90.00
#
_symmetry.space_group_name_H-M   'P 1'
#
loop_
_entity.id
_entity.type
_entity.pdbx_description
1 polymer ?
#
loop_
_entity_poly.entity_id
_entity_poly.type
_entity_poly.pdbx_seq_one_letter_code
_entity_poly.pdbx_strand_id
1 'polypeptide(L)'
;MVDSPPLTGTSRPWIAATPRMNRLRGLLRALLRAAATIILKHPSLRQAAFRLLTALPGPIQSRLRRVASPTPNHFSTNSPVHRGDPRLSRRENRLLDALKAAGKSPATRADSERDRFKPRLAYISPLPPVRSGISDYSAELLPELSEFYDIELIIDQDTEPDDDLAKAYPVRSTDWFQTHARDFDRIVYQFGNSLFHAHMFDLLEEHPGIVVLHDFFLSHVVANIDAANYGKGVLNECLYRSHGYRALQLRATEGIQKAIWNYPCNFDVLEQAVGVISHSDYNLSLTTRFYGPQDYSDWQVIPLLRQPAIEPDRLAARRHLGLPDEAFVVCTFGHLTTNKLNDRLLNAWLNSEMADRQDCYLIFVGESPLQGSGPVLEARIRDLNLGERIYITGWLPGNDFRRYLSAADVGVQLRSNSRGETSAAALDCMNYGLATIVNANGSMSAMPRDAVVMLDDEFADRELTAALESLQRQPEMRHALAQKARNWVHRYHTPEQCARRYRDFIEGVYGRKVRPTQQALRSALGACDRMASDDDTLVGLARELADTVRPSVRQRQLLVDISAIARHDLKTGIERVARAQLIALLNSPPEHYRVEPVYLSEEDGRWHYRYARQYVSNLLKFSDFPVPDEVVDVDDGDHLYAPDFFPRGFTAAGGDGLFSTLKGRGVRISVLVHDVLPITAPKFFPPDADQLHKDWLQAASRFADTLICISSAVADDVRAILRPTGTPPRIEVIHHGADIESSSPSRGLPGNARKLLKSLSAAPTFLMVGTVEPRKGHLQAIAAFDLLWQKNLNVNLVVVGKEGWTGLDDRLRRTIPQITSRLNKHPERNRRLFWLEGISDEYLEAIYNASTCLLAASEGEGFGLPLIEAAQKKLPIIARDIPVFREVAGDHANYFDGAQPEQLADAIERWLIKKSKGEHADSGKIQWLTWQQNVENLKSTLLGS
;
A
#
# COMPACT_ATOMS: atom_id res chain seq x y z
N MET A 1 39.42 -1.00 55.43
CA MET A 1 39.88 -1.33 56.79
C MET A 1 38.67 -1.84 57.56
N VAL A 2 38.78 -3.07 58.08
CA VAL A 2 38.39 -3.48 59.45
C VAL A 2 36.91 -3.37 59.87
N ASP A 3 36.29 -4.57 59.94
CA ASP A 3 35.56 -5.17 61.07
C ASP A 3 34.26 -4.58 61.69
N SER A 4 33.18 -5.37 61.47
CA SER A 4 32.38 -6.10 62.49
C SER A 4 31.18 -5.37 63.20
N PRO A 5 30.27 -6.08 63.93
CA PRO A 5 28.86 -6.41 63.56
C PRO A 5 27.89 -6.11 64.77
N PRO A 6 26.93 -6.94 65.26
CA PRO A 6 25.83 -7.78 64.73
C PRO A 6 24.43 -7.43 65.37
N LEU A 7 23.35 -8.18 65.03
CA LEU A 7 22.50 -8.95 65.98
C LEU A 7 21.10 -9.33 65.42
N THR A 8 20.95 -10.62 65.09
CA THR A 8 19.86 -11.56 65.54
C THR A 8 18.39 -11.26 65.18
N GLY A 9 17.57 -12.23 64.76
CA GLY A 9 17.70 -13.67 64.64
C GLY A 9 16.32 -14.31 64.50
N THR A 10 16.29 -15.52 63.93
CA THR A 10 15.53 -16.74 64.34
C THR A 10 15.02 -17.55 63.15
N SER A 11 15.17 -18.85 63.35
CA SER A 11 15.24 -19.97 62.41
C SER A 11 13.89 -20.68 62.24
N ARG A 12 13.76 -21.49 61.17
CA ARG A 12 12.97 -22.75 61.11
C ARG A 12 13.39 -23.59 59.87
N PRO A 13 13.14 -24.93 59.85
CA PRO A 13 14.14 -25.93 59.47
C PRO A 13 13.85 -26.67 58.15
N TRP A 14 14.89 -27.35 57.65
CA TRP A 14 14.87 -28.24 56.49
C TRP A 14 14.25 -29.62 56.85
N ILE A 15 13.34 -30.12 56.02
CA ILE A 15 12.94 -31.54 55.97
C ILE A 15 13.35 -32.10 54.60
N ALA A 16 14.14 -33.17 54.64
CA ALA A 16 14.63 -33.93 53.49
C ALA A 16 13.52 -34.76 52.82
N ALA A 17 13.45 -34.72 51.49
CA ALA A 17 12.50 -35.49 50.68
C ALA A 17 13.01 -36.92 50.39
N THR A 18 12.11 -37.91 50.45
CA THR A 18 12.40 -39.34 50.38
C THR A 18 12.59 -39.88 48.94
N PRO A 19 13.27 -41.04 48.76
CA PRO A 19 13.66 -41.62 47.45
C PRO A 19 12.51 -41.96 46.50
N ARG A 20 11.26 -42.01 47.00
CA ARG A 20 10.06 -42.28 46.22
C ARG A 20 9.68 -41.12 45.28
N MET A 21 10.06 -39.87 45.61
CA MET A 21 9.79 -38.68 44.80
C MET A 21 10.70 -38.53 43.57
N ASN A 22 11.93 -39.04 43.62
CA ASN A 22 12.86 -38.95 42.48
C ASN A 22 12.55 -39.98 41.38
N ARG A 23 12.04 -41.18 41.73
CA ARG A 23 11.53 -42.13 40.72
C ARG A 23 10.25 -41.65 40.04
N LEU A 24 9.36 -40.97 40.77
CA LEU A 24 8.15 -40.36 40.20
C LEU A 24 8.47 -39.20 39.25
N ARG A 25 9.48 -38.37 39.53
CA ARG A 25 9.94 -37.29 38.63
C ARG A 25 10.62 -37.81 37.36
N GLY A 26 11.31 -38.94 37.44
CA GLY A 26 11.89 -39.63 36.28
C GLY A 26 10.84 -40.23 35.34
N LEU A 27 9.82 -40.90 35.90
CA LEU A 27 8.71 -41.46 35.15
C LEU A 27 7.83 -40.38 34.50
N LEU A 28 7.56 -39.27 35.20
CA LEU A 28 6.79 -38.16 34.66
C LEU A 28 7.48 -37.48 33.47
N ARG A 29 8.81 -37.33 33.52
CA ARG A 29 9.59 -36.73 32.41
C ARG A 29 9.66 -37.65 31.19
N ALA A 30 9.71 -38.97 31.39
CA ALA A 30 9.67 -39.94 30.29
C ALA A 30 8.27 -40.00 29.63
N LEU A 31 7.19 -39.98 30.43
CA LEU A 31 5.81 -39.93 29.94
C LEU A 31 5.49 -38.62 29.21
N LEU A 32 5.98 -37.47 29.71
CA LEU A 32 5.79 -36.17 29.06
C LEU A 32 6.56 -36.06 27.73
N ARG A 33 7.76 -36.65 27.62
CA ARG A 33 8.51 -36.71 26.35
C ARG A 33 7.86 -37.66 25.35
N ALA A 34 7.36 -38.82 25.80
CA ALA A 34 6.62 -39.75 24.94
C ALA A 34 5.30 -39.13 24.43
N ALA A 35 4.55 -38.44 25.30
CA ALA A 35 3.34 -37.73 24.93
C ALA A 35 3.63 -36.59 23.94
N ALA A 36 4.65 -35.77 24.18
CA ALA A 36 5.05 -34.68 23.27
C ALA A 36 5.48 -35.20 21.88
N THR A 37 6.16 -36.35 21.83
CA THR A 37 6.63 -36.94 20.57
C THR A 37 5.49 -37.57 19.76
N ILE A 38 4.48 -38.14 20.42
CA ILE A 38 3.27 -38.67 19.77
C ILE A 38 2.37 -37.53 19.27
N ILE A 39 2.26 -36.43 20.03
CA ILE A 39 1.48 -35.23 19.68
C ILE A 39 2.08 -34.49 18.47
N LEU A 40 3.41 -34.50 18.31
CA LEU A 40 4.08 -33.83 17.20
C LEU A 40 4.03 -34.61 15.87
N LYS A 41 3.63 -35.89 15.88
CA LYS A 41 3.59 -36.74 14.67
C LYS A 41 2.19 -37.00 14.10
N HIS A 42 1.10 -36.64 14.79
CA HIS A 42 -0.27 -36.89 14.31
C HIS A 42 -1.19 -35.64 14.46
N PRO A 43 -1.58 -34.98 13.35
CA PRO A 43 -2.36 -33.73 13.37
C PRO A 43 -3.77 -33.84 14.00
N SER A 44 -4.37 -35.03 14.00
CA SER A 44 -5.75 -35.28 14.45
C SER A 44 -5.93 -35.30 15.98
N LEU A 45 -4.85 -35.36 16.77
CA LEU A 45 -4.92 -35.45 18.24
C LEU A 45 -4.67 -34.12 18.97
N ARG A 46 -4.47 -33.02 18.23
CA ARG A 46 -4.12 -31.70 18.78
C ARG A 46 -5.21 -31.11 19.69
N GLN A 47 -6.49 -31.33 19.38
CA GLN A 47 -7.61 -30.83 20.19
C GLN A 47 -7.87 -31.67 21.46
N ALA A 48 -7.56 -32.97 21.44
CA ALA A 48 -7.71 -33.83 22.63
C ALA A 48 -6.61 -33.56 23.67
N ALA A 49 -5.39 -33.27 23.21
CA ALA A 49 -4.26 -32.92 24.09
C ALA A 49 -4.47 -31.59 24.85
N PHE A 50 -5.13 -30.61 24.22
CA PHE A 50 -5.47 -29.34 24.87
C PHE A 50 -6.51 -29.50 25.99
N ARG A 51 -7.45 -30.44 25.84
CA ARG A 51 -8.47 -30.76 26.85
C ARG A 51 -7.94 -31.54 28.05
N LEU A 52 -6.82 -32.26 27.90
CA LEU A 52 -6.16 -32.97 29.00
C LEU A 52 -5.29 -32.05 29.88
N LEU A 53 -4.84 -30.92 29.35
CA LEU A 53 -4.05 -29.91 30.09
C LEU A 53 -4.89 -29.04 31.03
N THR A 54 -6.21 -29.00 30.85
CA THR A 54 -7.15 -28.24 31.69
C THR A 54 -7.58 -28.98 32.97
N ALA A 55 -7.11 -30.21 33.20
CA ALA A 55 -7.54 -31.06 34.32
C ALA A 55 -6.55 -31.11 35.52
N LEU A 56 -5.53 -30.24 35.58
CA LEU A 56 -4.54 -30.22 36.67
C LEU A 56 -4.82 -29.10 37.71
N PRO A 57 -4.56 -29.32 39.02
CA PRO A 57 -4.91 -28.36 40.08
C PRO A 57 -4.16 -27.02 40.03
N GLY A 58 -4.88 -25.95 40.40
CA GLY A 58 -4.52 -24.52 40.23
C GLY A 58 -3.16 -23.98 40.71
N PRO A 59 -2.43 -24.56 41.69
CA PRO A 59 -1.14 -24.01 42.13
C PRO A 59 -0.02 -24.16 41.09
N ILE A 60 -0.08 -25.16 40.20
CA ILE A 60 0.88 -25.36 39.11
C ILE A 60 0.50 -24.51 37.88
N GLN A 61 -0.80 -24.26 37.70
CA GLN A 61 -1.35 -23.41 36.65
C GLN A 61 -0.97 -21.92 36.84
N SER A 62 -0.94 -21.44 38.08
CA SER A 62 -0.53 -20.07 38.42
C SER A 62 0.99 -19.83 38.33
N ARG A 63 1.81 -20.83 38.66
CA ARG A 63 3.28 -20.74 38.51
C ARG A 63 3.75 -20.85 37.07
N LEU A 64 3.07 -21.61 36.21
CA LEU A 64 3.37 -21.65 34.77
C LEU A 64 2.85 -20.40 34.03
N ARG A 65 1.75 -19.78 34.49
CA ARG A 65 1.29 -18.48 33.96
C ARG A 65 2.24 -17.32 34.29
N ARG A 66 2.84 -17.29 35.49
CA ARG A 66 3.80 -16.23 35.89
C ARG A 66 5.16 -16.32 35.20
N VAL A 67 5.58 -17.51 34.75
CA VAL A 67 6.85 -17.68 34.01
C VAL A 67 6.67 -17.50 32.50
N ALA A 68 5.42 -17.41 32.01
CA ALA A 68 5.06 -17.27 30.60
C ALA A 68 4.35 -15.94 30.26
N SER A 69 4.39 -14.92 31.14
CA SER A 69 3.80 -13.60 30.84
C SER A 69 4.89 -12.57 30.56
N PRO A 70 4.91 -11.99 29.37
CA PRO A 70 4.73 -10.56 29.17
C PRO A 70 3.22 -10.28 28.97
N THR A 71 2.63 -9.41 29.78
CA THR A 71 1.38 -8.71 29.42
C THR A 71 1.68 -7.71 28.29
N PRO A 72 0.73 -7.37 27.39
CA PRO A 72 -0.73 -7.44 27.52
C PRO A 72 -1.39 -8.44 26.55
N ASN A 73 -2.45 -9.08 27.04
CA ASN A 73 -3.24 -10.06 26.28
C ASN A 73 -4.70 -9.58 26.23
N HIS A 74 -4.92 -8.44 25.56
CA HIS A 74 -6.18 -8.05 24.92
C HIS A 74 -5.85 -7.50 23.53
N PHE A 75 -5.08 -8.28 22.76
CA PHE A 75 -5.18 -8.23 21.31
C PHE A 75 -5.95 -9.48 20.93
N SER A 76 -7.09 -9.29 20.27
CA SER A 76 -7.81 -10.39 19.67
C SER A 76 -6.86 -11.10 18.70
N THR A 77 -6.25 -12.18 19.15
CA THR A 77 -5.43 -13.08 18.32
C THR A 77 -6.29 -13.95 17.39
N ASN A 78 -7.53 -13.54 17.17
CA ASN A 78 -8.49 -14.05 16.22
C ASN A 78 -9.38 -12.88 15.76
N SER A 79 -8.89 -11.95 14.94
CA SER A 79 -9.71 -11.65 13.77
C SER A 79 -9.68 -12.96 12.99
N PRO A 80 -10.78 -13.74 12.96
CA PRO A 80 -10.79 -14.93 12.15
C PRO A 80 -10.40 -14.48 10.75
N VAL A 81 -9.50 -15.20 10.08
CA VAL A 81 -9.61 -15.33 8.63
C VAL A 81 -11.11 -15.51 8.40
N HIS A 82 -11.76 -14.49 7.83
CA HIS A 82 -13.21 -14.32 7.87
C HIS A 82 -13.86 -15.69 7.66
N ARG A 83 -14.51 -16.24 8.70
CA ARG A 83 -15.50 -17.30 8.50
C ARG A 83 -16.80 -16.66 8.00
N GLY A 84 -16.66 -15.70 7.11
CA GLY A 84 -17.73 -15.14 6.32
C GLY A 84 -17.99 -16.05 5.14
N ASP A 85 -19.04 -15.74 4.40
CA ASP A 85 -19.30 -16.42 3.14
C ASP A 85 -18.13 -16.13 2.19
N PRO A 86 -17.46 -17.16 1.61
CA PRO A 86 -16.35 -16.95 0.69
C PRO A 86 -16.75 -16.15 -0.55
N ARG A 87 -18.06 -16.02 -0.82
CA ARG A 87 -18.66 -15.30 -1.96
C ARG A 87 -18.97 -13.84 -1.67
N LEU A 88 -18.62 -13.34 -0.48
CA LEU A 88 -18.85 -11.96 -0.06
C LEU A 88 -17.54 -11.21 0.12
N SER A 89 -17.59 -9.92 -0.22
CA SER A 89 -16.49 -9.02 0.11
C SER A 89 -16.36 -8.86 1.63
N ARG A 90 -15.23 -8.33 2.10
CA ARG A 90 -15.01 -8.03 3.53
C ARG A 90 -16.11 -7.11 4.08
N ARG A 91 -16.51 -6.10 3.31
CA ARG A 91 -17.54 -5.14 3.68
C ARG A 91 -18.93 -5.76 3.76
N GLU A 92 -19.28 -6.61 2.80
CA GLU A 92 -20.52 -7.37 2.80
C GLU A 92 -20.58 -8.33 3.99
N ASN A 93 -19.48 -9.02 4.31
CA ASN A 93 -19.40 -9.89 5.49
C ASN A 93 -19.58 -9.10 6.80
N ARG A 94 -18.95 -7.93 6.95
CA ARG A 94 -19.14 -7.06 8.13
C ARG A 94 -20.60 -6.62 8.28
N LEU A 95 -21.25 -6.22 7.18
CA LEU A 95 -22.67 -5.83 7.19
C LEU A 95 -23.57 -7.02 7.52
N LEU A 96 -23.26 -8.21 7.00
CA LEU A 96 -23.97 -9.45 7.33
C LEU A 96 -23.88 -9.76 8.82
N ASP A 97 -22.69 -9.65 9.41
CA ASP A 97 -22.48 -9.86 10.84
C ASP A 97 -23.26 -8.83 11.67
N ALA A 98 -23.27 -7.56 11.24
CA ALA A 98 -24.05 -6.50 11.88
C ALA A 98 -25.56 -6.77 11.82
N LEU A 99 -26.08 -7.20 10.66
CA LEU A 99 -27.49 -7.59 10.49
C LEU A 99 -27.85 -8.78 11.39
N LYS A 100 -27.01 -9.80 11.45
CA LYS A 100 -27.17 -10.98 12.31
C LYS A 100 -27.15 -10.63 13.80
N ALA A 101 -26.34 -9.65 14.19
CA ALA A 101 -26.31 -9.13 15.57
C ALA A 101 -27.57 -8.31 15.89
N ALA A 102 -28.03 -7.47 14.96
CA ALA A 102 -29.21 -6.63 15.14
C ALA A 102 -30.51 -7.45 15.31
N GLY A 103 -30.67 -8.53 14.54
CA GLY A 103 -31.84 -9.43 14.64
C GLY A 103 -31.95 -10.21 15.97
N LYS A 104 -30.91 -10.21 16.81
CA LYS A 104 -30.91 -10.86 18.14
C LYS A 104 -31.26 -9.91 19.29
N SER A 105 -31.47 -8.62 19.02
CA SER A 105 -31.80 -7.65 20.07
C SER A 105 -33.31 -7.50 20.26
N PRO A 106 -33.83 -7.63 21.49
CA PRO A 106 -35.17 -7.12 21.79
C PRO A 106 -35.17 -5.60 21.59
N ALA A 107 -36.15 -5.10 20.85
CA ALA A 107 -36.38 -3.68 20.62
C ALA A 107 -36.30 -2.90 21.94
N THR A 108 -35.24 -2.12 22.13
CA THR A 108 -35.04 -1.35 23.35
C THR A 108 -35.58 0.07 23.17
N ARG A 109 -36.67 0.30 23.91
CA ARG A 109 -37.18 1.56 24.48
C ARG A 109 -37.16 2.82 23.61
N ALA A 110 -38.36 3.12 23.11
CA ALA A 110 -39.02 4.43 23.04
C ALA A 110 -38.12 5.67 22.94
N ASP A 111 -38.04 6.23 21.72
CA ASP A 111 -37.49 7.55 21.37
C ASP A 111 -38.29 8.74 21.96
N SER A 112 -39.10 8.56 23.01
CA SER A 112 -40.08 9.57 23.45
C SER A 112 -39.78 10.31 24.76
N GLU A 113 -38.61 10.13 25.39
CA GLU A 113 -38.26 10.84 26.65
C GLU A 113 -36.88 11.53 26.66
N ARG A 114 -36.19 11.64 25.51
CA ARG A 114 -34.77 12.08 25.46
C ARG A 114 -34.52 13.60 25.53
N ASP A 115 -35.54 14.43 25.73
CA ASP A 115 -35.41 15.89 25.59
C ASP A 115 -34.94 16.64 26.86
N ARG A 116 -34.34 15.94 27.84
CA ARG A 116 -33.94 16.55 29.13
C ARG A 116 -32.53 16.23 29.65
N PHE A 117 -31.71 15.44 28.95
CA PHE A 117 -30.38 15.06 29.41
C PHE A 117 -29.30 15.25 28.34
N LYS A 118 -28.08 15.61 28.77
CA LYS A 118 -26.90 15.68 27.89
C LYS A 118 -26.66 14.31 27.23
N PRO A 119 -26.28 14.23 25.94
CA PRO A 119 -25.96 12.95 25.32
C PRO A 119 -24.78 12.28 26.03
N ARG A 120 -24.81 10.96 26.14
CA ARG A 120 -23.71 10.19 26.74
C ARG A 120 -22.56 10.04 25.74
N LEU A 121 -21.36 10.40 26.15
CA LEU A 121 -20.15 10.37 25.33
C LEU A 121 -19.12 9.41 25.92
N ALA A 122 -18.73 8.39 25.15
CA ALA A 122 -17.53 7.62 25.43
C ALA A 122 -16.31 8.39 24.90
N TYR A 123 -15.38 8.73 25.79
CA TYR A 123 -14.15 9.44 25.45
C TYR A 123 -12.94 8.52 25.63
N ILE A 124 -12.38 8.06 24.50
CA ILE A 124 -11.29 7.08 24.45
C ILE A 124 -9.97 7.83 24.23
N SER A 125 -9.11 7.88 25.26
CA SER A 125 -7.85 8.62 25.23
C SER A 125 -6.86 8.10 26.28
N PRO A 126 -5.54 8.18 26.07
CA PRO A 126 -4.62 8.22 27.20
C PRO A 126 -4.88 9.46 28.04
N LEU A 127 -4.68 9.36 29.36
CA LEU A 127 -4.88 10.46 30.31
C LEU A 127 -3.67 10.61 31.25
N PRO A 128 -3.41 11.82 31.80
CA PRO A 128 -2.37 12.01 32.80
C PRO A 128 -2.56 11.01 33.95
N PRO A 129 -1.48 10.40 34.50
CA PRO A 129 -0.08 10.82 34.41
C PRO A 129 0.69 10.20 33.22
N VAL A 130 0.01 9.61 32.23
CA VAL A 130 0.66 9.15 30.99
C VAL A 130 1.36 10.35 30.34
N ARG A 131 2.64 10.17 29.98
CA ARG A 131 3.49 11.23 29.42
C ARG A 131 3.30 11.32 27.90
N SER A 132 2.25 12.01 27.49
CA SER A 132 1.93 12.25 26.07
C SER A 132 1.34 13.65 25.89
N GLY A 133 1.61 14.31 24.77
CA GLY A 133 0.93 15.58 24.47
C GLY A 133 -0.59 15.42 24.32
N ILE A 134 -1.06 14.21 24.00
CA ILE A 134 -2.50 13.92 23.83
C ILE A 134 -3.19 13.75 25.19
N SER A 135 -2.51 13.22 26.20
CA SER A 135 -3.09 13.13 27.55
C SER A 135 -3.29 14.52 28.15
N ASP A 136 -2.30 15.41 28.02
CA ASP A 136 -2.42 16.81 28.44
C ASP A 136 -3.54 17.54 27.66
N TYR A 137 -3.57 17.35 26.33
CA TYR A 137 -4.64 17.89 25.48
C TYR A 137 -6.05 17.45 25.95
N SER A 138 -6.22 16.17 26.26
CA SER A 138 -7.48 15.63 26.74
C SER A 138 -7.88 16.22 28.09
N ALA A 139 -6.93 16.36 29.02
CA ALA A 139 -7.20 16.98 30.32
C ALA A 139 -7.65 18.44 30.20
N GLU A 140 -7.10 19.19 29.25
CA GLU A 140 -7.52 20.58 28.97
C GLU A 140 -8.89 20.66 28.26
N LEU A 141 -9.25 19.68 27.41
CA LEU A 141 -10.51 19.68 26.66
C LEU A 141 -11.72 19.23 27.50
N LEU A 142 -11.54 18.21 28.35
CA LEU A 142 -12.62 17.52 29.05
C LEU A 142 -13.53 18.43 29.89
N PRO A 143 -13.02 19.40 30.68
CA PRO A 143 -13.86 20.31 31.45
C PRO A 143 -14.86 21.08 30.58
N GLU A 144 -14.38 21.64 29.48
CA GLU A 144 -15.19 22.44 28.54
C GLU A 144 -16.15 21.56 27.73
N LEU A 145 -15.71 20.35 27.34
CA LEU A 145 -16.55 19.42 26.61
C LEU A 145 -17.69 18.85 27.49
N SER A 146 -17.47 18.75 28.80
CA SER A 146 -18.48 18.28 29.75
C SER A 146 -19.67 19.23 29.91
N GLU A 147 -19.58 20.47 29.42
CA GLU A 147 -20.73 21.36 29.31
C GLU A 147 -21.80 20.82 28.36
N PHE A 148 -21.41 20.03 27.34
CA PHE A 148 -22.29 19.52 26.29
C PHE A 148 -22.68 18.04 26.46
N TYR A 149 -21.83 17.25 27.12
CA TYR A 149 -21.96 15.79 27.20
C TYR A 149 -21.90 15.25 28.62
N ASP A 150 -22.55 14.10 28.85
CA ASP A 150 -22.29 13.26 30.02
C ASP A 150 -21.16 12.27 29.64
N ILE A 151 -19.95 12.51 30.16
CA ILE A 151 -18.72 11.89 29.66
C ILE A 151 -18.31 10.72 30.56
N GLU A 152 -18.06 9.56 29.96
CA GLU A 152 -17.29 8.48 30.60
C GLU A 152 -15.95 8.27 29.88
N LEU A 153 -14.89 8.17 30.68
CA LEU A 153 -13.52 8.01 30.22
C LEU A 153 -13.21 6.54 30.02
N ILE A 154 -12.83 6.14 28.80
CA ILE A 154 -12.42 4.78 28.48
C ILE A 154 -10.91 4.76 28.31
N ILE A 155 -10.23 3.97 29.14
CA ILE A 155 -8.76 3.94 29.20
C ILE A 155 -8.21 2.53 29.08
N ASP A 156 -6.99 2.44 28.55
CA ASP A 156 -6.11 1.27 28.59
C ASP A 156 -4.69 1.75 28.93
N GLN A 157 -4.44 1.90 30.23
CA GLN A 157 -3.18 2.38 30.78
C GLN A 157 -2.91 1.73 32.14
N ASP A 158 -1.64 1.49 32.46
CA ASP A 158 -1.22 0.83 33.70
C ASP A 158 -1.34 1.72 34.95
N THR A 159 -1.47 3.03 34.75
CA THR A 159 -1.58 4.03 35.80
C THR A 159 -3.00 4.56 35.90
N GLU A 160 -3.53 4.70 37.12
CA GLU A 160 -4.79 5.42 37.31
C GLU A 160 -4.68 6.85 36.78
N PRO A 161 -5.74 7.42 36.18
CA PRO A 161 -5.76 8.82 35.81
C PRO A 161 -5.52 9.71 37.02
N ASP A 162 -5.03 10.92 36.78
CA ASP A 162 -4.88 11.93 37.83
C ASP A 162 -6.17 12.08 38.65
N ASP A 163 -5.99 12.19 39.96
CA ASP A 163 -7.04 12.19 40.98
C ASP A 163 -8.22 13.13 40.65
N ASP A 164 -7.93 14.29 40.06
CA ASP A 164 -8.94 15.30 39.70
C ASP A 164 -9.84 14.81 38.55
N LEU A 165 -9.27 14.14 37.55
CA LEU A 165 -10.02 13.55 36.44
C LEU A 165 -10.83 12.34 36.90
N ALA A 166 -10.22 11.47 37.71
CA ALA A 166 -10.88 10.27 38.23
C ALA A 166 -12.07 10.59 39.16
N LYS A 167 -12.04 11.74 39.84
CA LYS A 167 -13.16 12.24 40.66
C LYS A 167 -14.23 12.95 39.81
N ALA A 168 -13.83 13.62 38.74
CA ALA A 168 -14.74 14.39 37.90
C ALA A 168 -15.55 13.51 36.92
N TYR A 169 -15.01 12.37 36.48
CA TYR A 169 -15.62 11.54 35.45
C TYR A 169 -15.57 10.05 35.81
N PRO A 170 -16.61 9.25 35.47
CA PRO A 170 -16.53 7.80 35.55
C PRO A 170 -15.43 7.25 34.62
N VAL A 171 -14.57 6.39 35.16
CA VAL A 171 -13.48 5.74 34.43
C VAL A 171 -13.81 4.27 34.19
N ARG A 172 -13.65 3.79 32.96
CA ARG A 172 -13.97 2.44 32.52
C ARG A 172 -12.82 1.83 31.73
N SER A 173 -12.74 0.49 31.77
CA SER A 173 -11.81 -0.26 30.93
C SER A 173 -12.37 -0.47 29.52
N THR A 174 -11.48 -0.79 28.59
CA THR A 174 -11.83 -1.19 27.21
C THR A 174 -12.70 -2.45 27.16
N ASP A 175 -12.43 -3.45 28.01
CA ASP A 175 -13.26 -4.67 28.14
C ASP A 175 -14.70 -4.35 28.55
N TRP A 176 -14.87 -3.40 29.49
CA TRP A 176 -16.21 -2.96 29.88
C TRP A 176 -16.89 -2.26 28.70
N PHE A 177 -16.16 -1.38 28.00
CA PHE A 177 -16.69 -0.64 26.86
C PHE A 177 -17.17 -1.56 25.73
N GLN A 178 -16.46 -2.64 25.39
CA GLN A 178 -16.87 -3.59 24.34
C GLN A 178 -18.29 -4.16 24.53
N THR A 179 -18.75 -4.29 25.78
CA THR A 179 -20.09 -4.81 26.10
C THR A 179 -21.15 -3.71 26.30
N HIS A 180 -20.73 -2.46 26.44
CA HIS A 180 -21.58 -1.31 26.78
C HIS A 180 -21.53 -0.18 25.73
N ALA A 181 -20.78 -0.34 24.63
CA ALA A 181 -20.62 0.70 23.61
C ALA A 181 -21.96 1.19 23.04
N ARG A 182 -22.95 0.30 22.94
CA ARG A 182 -24.32 0.61 22.50
C ARG A 182 -25.10 1.54 23.45
N ASP A 183 -24.64 1.70 24.69
CA ASP A 183 -25.29 2.54 25.70
C ASP A 183 -24.88 4.02 25.56
N PHE A 184 -23.91 4.31 24.70
CA PHE A 184 -23.42 5.65 24.41
C PHE A 184 -24.09 6.22 23.16
N ASP A 185 -24.37 7.52 23.21
CA ASP A 185 -24.92 8.26 22.07
C ASP A 185 -23.81 8.69 21.12
N ARG A 186 -22.62 8.99 21.65
CA ARG A 186 -21.44 9.46 20.91
C ARG A 186 -20.20 8.70 21.36
N ILE A 187 -19.26 8.52 20.44
CA ILE A 187 -17.97 7.86 20.69
C ILE A 187 -16.87 8.74 20.06
N VAL A 188 -15.83 9.09 20.83
CA VAL A 188 -14.69 9.89 20.37
C VAL A 188 -13.37 9.19 20.70
N TYR A 189 -12.51 9.02 19.69
CA TYR A 189 -11.18 8.42 19.81
C TYR A 189 -10.07 9.45 19.60
N GLN A 190 -9.12 9.52 20.53
CA GLN A 190 -7.93 10.39 20.43
C GLN A 190 -6.73 9.58 19.89
N PHE A 191 -6.55 9.57 18.56
CA PHE A 191 -5.51 8.79 17.89
C PHE A 191 -4.18 9.55 17.78
N GLY A 192 -3.10 8.92 18.21
CA GLY A 192 -1.71 9.36 18.03
C GLY A 192 -0.78 8.24 17.64
N ASN A 193 0.46 8.56 17.29
CA ASN A 193 1.42 7.60 16.74
C ASN A 193 2.32 6.94 17.82
N SER A 194 1.70 6.48 18.92
CA SER A 194 2.38 5.82 20.04
C SER A 194 1.63 4.58 20.53
N LEU A 195 2.28 3.73 21.32
CA LEU A 195 1.66 2.49 21.83
C LEU A 195 0.44 2.73 22.73
N PHE A 196 0.30 3.91 23.33
CA PHE A 196 -0.86 4.27 24.15
C PHE A 196 -2.19 4.28 23.38
N HIS A 197 -2.15 4.25 22.05
CA HIS A 197 -3.33 4.27 21.18
C HIS A 197 -3.62 2.91 20.54
N ALA A 198 -2.82 1.88 20.83
CA ALA A 198 -2.89 0.60 20.13
C ALA A 198 -4.26 -0.10 20.27
N HIS A 199 -4.87 -0.05 21.45
CA HIS A 199 -6.19 -0.62 21.73
C HIS A 199 -7.32 0.03 20.94
N MET A 200 -7.13 1.26 20.45
CA MET A 200 -8.18 2.00 19.73
C MET A 200 -8.44 1.43 18.33
N PHE A 201 -7.47 0.73 17.72
CA PHE A 201 -7.62 0.14 16.39
C PHE A 201 -8.72 -0.94 16.38
N ASP A 202 -8.65 -1.91 17.30
CA ASP A 202 -9.66 -2.97 17.42
C ASP A 202 -11.03 -2.41 17.83
N LEU A 203 -11.04 -1.46 18.78
CA LEU A 203 -12.29 -0.83 19.24
C LEU A 203 -12.99 -0.04 18.14
N LEU A 204 -12.24 0.63 17.25
CA LEU A 204 -12.83 1.39 16.14
C LEU A 204 -13.44 0.46 15.09
N GLU A 205 -12.85 -0.71 14.85
CA GLU A 205 -13.38 -1.71 13.90
C GLU A 205 -14.73 -2.26 14.37
N GLU A 206 -14.88 -2.47 15.68
CA GLU A 206 -16.13 -2.97 16.27
C GLU A 206 -17.14 -1.87 16.57
N HIS A 207 -16.67 -0.66 16.95
CA HIS A 207 -17.50 0.45 17.41
C HIS A 207 -17.08 1.77 16.73
N PRO A 208 -17.53 2.02 15.49
CA PRO A 208 -17.24 3.25 14.76
C PRO A 208 -17.60 4.53 15.54
N GLY A 209 -16.69 5.50 15.55
CA GLY A 209 -16.87 6.79 16.22
C GLY A 209 -16.13 7.94 15.54
N ILE A 210 -16.12 9.11 16.18
CA ILE A 210 -15.37 10.27 15.71
C ILE A 210 -13.89 10.07 16.04
N VAL A 211 -13.03 10.19 15.04
CA VAL A 211 -11.58 10.05 15.20
C VAL A 211 -10.94 11.43 15.23
N VAL A 212 -10.23 11.74 16.30
CA VAL A 212 -9.32 12.89 16.37
C VAL A 212 -7.93 12.41 16.01
N LEU A 213 -7.44 12.82 14.84
CA LEU A 213 -6.17 12.42 14.28
C LEU A 213 -5.09 13.45 14.64
N HIS A 214 -4.34 13.19 15.72
CA HIS A 214 -3.23 14.04 16.16
C HIS A 214 -1.98 13.88 15.28
N ASP A 215 -1.74 12.65 14.81
CA ASP A 215 -0.67 12.28 13.91
C ASP A 215 -1.24 11.60 12.67
N PHE A 216 -0.87 12.06 11.47
CA PHE A 216 -1.36 11.44 10.24
C PHE A 216 -0.79 10.04 10.04
N PHE A 217 0.49 9.83 10.33
CA PHE A 217 1.15 8.63 9.83
C PHE A 217 0.76 7.34 10.53
N LEU A 218 0.53 7.31 11.85
CA LEU A 218 0.21 6.09 12.64
C LEU A 218 1.10 4.83 12.40
N SER A 219 2.15 4.93 11.58
CA SER A 219 2.96 3.81 11.11
C SER A 219 3.88 3.25 12.19
N HIS A 220 4.22 4.06 13.19
CA HIS A 220 5.04 3.61 14.32
C HIS A 220 4.18 2.82 15.31
N VAL A 221 2.96 3.26 15.62
CA VAL A 221 2.05 2.46 16.47
C VAL A 221 1.73 1.13 15.79
N VAL A 222 1.44 1.12 14.49
CA VAL A 222 1.19 -0.13 13.75
C VAL A 222 2.42 -1.05 13.71
N ALA A 223 3.63 -0.51 13.51
CA ALA A 223 4.84 -1.32 13.56
C ALA A 223 5.12 -1.89 14.96
N ASN A 224 4.81 -1.15 16.02
CA ASN A 224 4.94 -1.65 17.38
C ASN A 224 3.89 -2.74 17.70
N ILE A 225 2.65 -2.58 17.22
CA ILE A 225 1.61 -3.63 17.29
C ILE A 225 2.10 -4.89 16.57
N ASP A 226 2.65 -4.75 15.36
CA ASP A 226 3.20 -5.88 14.61
C ASP A 226 4.34 -6.57 15.37
N ALA A 227 5.27 -5.80 15.95
CA ALA A 227 6.35 -6.32 16.76
C ALA A 227 5.85 -7.07 18.01
N ALA A 228 4.85 -6.53 18.72
CA ALA A 228 4.21 -7.18 19.87
C ALA A 228 3.50 -8.48 19.47
N ASN A 229 2.96 -8.53 18.25
CA ASN A 229 2.37 -9.72 17.64
C ASN A 229 3.41 -10.70 17.05
N TYR A 230 4.69 -10.58 17.41
CA TYR A 230 5.79 -11.40 16.90
C TYR A 230 5.99 -11.29 15.37
N GLY A 231 5.65 -10.14 14.78
CA GLY A 231 5.80 -9.87 13.36
C GLY A 231 4.80 -10.61 12.47
N LYS A 232 3.60 -10.91 12.99
CA LYS A 232 2.57 -11.71 12.31
C LYS A 232 1.83 -11.00 11.15
N GLY A 233 2.28 -9.81 10.73
CA GLY A 233 1.90 -9.23 9.44
C GLY A 233 0.90 -8.08 9.50
N VAL A 234 0.62 -7.50 10.67
CA VAL A 234 -0.29 -6.35 10.81
C VAL A 234 0.21 -5.16 10.01
N LEU A 235 1.53 -4.89 10.08
CA LEU A 235 2.14 -3.82 9.29
C LEU A 235 2.06 -4.12 7.79
N ASN A 236 2.23 -5.37 7.36
CA ASN A 236 2.13 -5.75 5.95
C ASN A 236 0.71 -5.55 5.42
N GLU A 237 -0.30 -6.00 6.17
CA GLU A 237 -1.69 -5.79 5.80
C GLU A 237 -1.99 -4.29 5.69
N CYS A 238 -1.58 -3.49 6.67
CA CYS A 238 -1.84 -2.05 6.65
C CYS A 238 -1.12 -1.32 5.51
N LEU A 239 0.16 -1.62 5.27
CA LEU A 239 0.92 -1.05 4.14
C LEU A 239 0.29 -1.44 2.80
N TYR A 240 -0.12 -2.68 2.65
CA TYR A 240 -0.80 -3.15 1.44
C TYR A 240 -2.15 -2.46 1.25
N ARG A 241 -3.01 -2.43 2.27
CA ARG A 241 -4.33 -1.78 2.18
C ARG A 241 -4.20 -0.29 1.86
N SER A 242 -3.23 0.38 2.48
CA SER A 242 -3.05 1.82 2.29
C SER A 242 -2.38 2.17 0.96
N HIS A 243 -1.38 1.40 0.50
CA HIS A 243 -0.45 1.82 -0.56
C HIS A 243 -0.12 0.72 -1.59
N GLY A 244 -0.72 -0.46 -1.47
CA GLY A 244 -0.51 -1.59 -2.36
C GLY A 244 0.89 -2.21 -2.25
N TYR A 245 1.27 -2.92 -3.31
CA TYR A 245 2.51 -3.70 -3.36
C TYR A 245 3.78 -2.84 -3.30
N ARG A 246 3.73 -1.57 -3.69
CA ARG A 246 4.90 -0.69 -3.69
C ARG A 246 5.45 -0.46 -2.28
N ALA A 247 4.56 -0.27 -1.30
CA ALA A 247 4.97 -0.12 0.09
C ALA A 247 5.58 -1.43 0.66
N LEU A 248 5.04 -2.59 0.26
CA LEU A 248 5.60 -3.89 0.63
C LEU A 248 6.99 -4.10 0.02
N GLN A 249 7.18 -3.76 -1.25
CA GLN A 249 8.48 -3.83 -1.92
C GLN A 249 9.51 -2.95 -1.20
N LEU A 250 9.14 -1.71 -0.85
CA LEU A 250 10.04 -0.81 -0.11
C LEU A 250 10.42 -1.41 1.25
N ARG A 251 9.46 -1.97 2.00
CA ARG A 251 9.74 -2.68 3.26
C ARG A 251 10.68 -3.86 3.05
N ALA A 252 10.46 -4.66 2.01
CA ALA A 252 11.24 -5.86 1.73
C ALA A 252 12.68 -5.55 1.29
N THR A 253 12.88 -4.44 0.58
CA THR A 253 14.18 -4.06 -0.02
C THR A 253 14.99 -3.09 0.84
N GLU A 254 14.33 -2.12 1.47
CA GLU A 254 14.97 -1.05 2.28
C GLU A 254 14.66 -1.14 3.78
N GLY A 255 13.82 -2.10 4.20
CA GLY A 255 13.53 -2.38 5.61
C GLY A 255 12.35 -1.61 6.20
N ILE A 256 11.94 -2.03 7.41
CA ILE A 256 10.76 -1.52 8.11
C ILE A 256 10.86 -0.02 8.37
N GLN A 257 12.02 0.47 8.83
CA GLN A 257 12.20 1.88 9.16
C GLN A 257 11.92 2.76 7.93
N LYS A 258 12.48 2.41 6.77
CA LYS A 258 12.23 3.17 5.55
C LYS A 258 10.75 3.15 5.16
N ALA A 259 10.07 2.02 5.31
CA ALA A 259 8.64 1.92 5.00
C ALA A 259 7.78 2.81 5.91
N ILE A 260 7.94 2.72 7.23
CA ILE A 260 7.12 3.49 8.18
C ILE A 260 7.38 5.00 8.13
N TRP A 261 8.56 5.42 7.64
CA TRP A 261 8.87 6.83 7.41
C TRP A 261 8.25 7.38 6.14
N ASN A 262 8.02 6.56 5.11
CA ASN A 262 7.48 7.01 3.83
C ASN A 262 5.97 6.82 3.70
N TYR A 263 5.41 5.82 4.39
CA TYR A 263 4.02 5.42 4.21
C TYR A 263 3.21 5.53 5.51
N PRO A 264 2.10 6.28 5.52
CA PRO A 264 1.15 6.30 6.62
C PRO A 264 0.37 4.97 6.70
N CYS A 265 -0.08 4.61 7.90
CA CYS A 265 -0.83 3.41 8.23
C CYS A 265 -2.16 3.79 8.93
N ASN A 266 -2.81 4.86 8.46
CA ASN A 266 -4.06 5.37 9.00
C ASN A 266 -5.29 5.08 8.11
N PHE A 267 -5.13 4.42 6.96
CA PHE A 267 -6.23 4.17 6.02
C PHE A 267 -7.42 3.47 6.69
N ASP A 268 -7.17 2.38 7.41
CA ASP A 268 -8.23 1.61 8.09
C ASP A 268 -8.92 2.44 9.18
N VAL A 269 -8.19 3.33 9.85
CA VAL A 269 -8.74 4.25 10.85
C VAL A 269 -9.66 5.27 10.17
N LEU A 270 -9.24 5.83 9.03
CA LEU A 270 -10.04 6.79 8.27
C LEU A 270 -11.28 6.16 7.64
N GLU A 271 -11.15 4.94 7.11
CA GLU A 271 -12.25 4.16 6.49
C GLU A 271 -13.37 3.86 7.50
N GLN A 272 -13.00 3.59 8.75
CA GLN A 272 -13.94 3.20 9.82
C GLN A 272 -14.49 4.40 10.60
N ALA A 273 -13.87 5.58 10.51
CA ALA A 273 -14.30 6.76 11.23
C ALA A 273 -15.69 7.23 10.78
N VAL A 274 -16.55 7.56 11.76
CA VAL A 274 -17.84 8.24 11.51
C VAL A 274 -17.61 9.65 10.99
N GLY A 275 -16.57 10.32 11.51
CA GLY A 275 -16.08 11.62 11.09
C GLY A 275 -14.68 11.85 11.66
N VAL A 276 -13.91 12.73 11.01
CA VAL A 276 -12.50 12.96 11.35
C VAL A 276 -12.27 14.40 11.78
N ILE A 277 -11.57 14.57 12.89
CA ILE A 277 -11.05 15.86 13.36
C ILE A 277 -9.54 15.83 13.20
N SER A 278 -8.96 16.87 12.62
CA SER A 278 -7.51 17.09 12.64
C SER A 278 -7.19 18.51 13.11
N HIS A 279 -5.91 18.77 13.40
CA HIS A 279 -5.48 20.05 13.96
C HIS A 279 -4.88 21.03 12.94
N SER A 280 -4.78 20.62 11.68
CA SER A 280 -4.22 21.45 10.61
C SER A 280 -4.69 20.98 9.23
N ASP A 281 -4.89 21.93 8.32
CA ASP A 281 -5.16 21.70 6.89
C ASP A 281 -4.03 20.88 6.22
N TYR A 282 -2.82 20.87 6.78
CA TYR A 282 -1.74 20.03 6.29
C TYR A 282 -2.13 18.53 6.31
N ASN A 283 -2.95 18.07 7.26
CA ASN A 283 -3.45 16.70 7.26
C ASN A 283 -4.34 16.41 6.06
N LEU A 284 -5.19 17.36 5.63
CA LEU A 284 -6.00 17.21 4.42
C LEU A 284 -5.14 17.11 3.16
N SER A 285 -4.06 17.90 3.11
CA SER A 285 -3.09 17.81 2.01
C SER A 285 -2.38 16.44 1.97
N LEU A 286 -2.09 15.85 3.13
CA LEU A 286 -1.51 14.50 3.23
C LEU A 286 -2.53 13.43 2.81
N THR A 287 -3.79 13.54 3.23
CA THR A 287 -4.87 12.66 2.76
C THR A 287 -4.97 12.69 1.24
N THR A 288 -4.98 13.89 0.64
CA THR A 288 -5.03 14.06 -0.82
C THR A 288 -3.80 13.45 -1.49
N ARG A 289 -2.62 13.68 -0.94
CA ARG A 289 -1.36 13.16 -1.48
C ARG A 289 -1.32 11.63 -1.49
N PHE A 290 -1.71 10.98 -0.39
CA PHE A 290 -1.57 9.53 -0.25
C PHE A 290 -2.75 8.74 -0.79
N TYR A 291 -3.97 9.27 -0.66
CA TYR A 291 -5.21 8.57 -0.97
C TYR A 291 -6.00 9.21 -2.11
N GLY A 292 -5.54 10.33 -2.65
CA GLY A 292 -6.27 11.11 -3.66
C GLY A 292 -7.36 11.98 -3.06
N PRO A 293 -8.01 12.83 -3.89
CA PRO A 293 -9.13 13.66 -3.44
C PRO A 293 -10.27 12.81 -2.88
N GLN A 294 -10.76 13.18 -1.70
CA GLN A 294 -11.86 12.51 -1.00
C GLN A 294 -13.04 13.47 -0.79
N ASP A 295 -14.18 12.94 -0.36
CA ASP A 295 -15.24 13.75 0.22
C ASP A 295 -14.87 14.14 1.67
N TYR A 296 -14.52 15.41 1.86
CA TYR A 296 -14.15 15.96 3.17
C TYR A 296 -15.34 16.50 3.97
N SER A 297 -16.59 16.21 3.59
CA SER A 297 -17.81 16.72 4.25
C SER A 297 -17.98 16.26 5.72
N ASP A 298 -17.28 15.21 6.11
CA ASP A 298 -17.17 14.70 7.48
C ASP A 298 -15.75 14.79 8.03
N TRP A 299 -15.00 15.79 7.56
CA TRP A 299 -13.72 16.18 8.13
C TRP A 299 -13.81 17.62 8.65
N GLN A 300 -13.29 17.88 9.85
CA GLN A 300 -13.11 19.25 10.33
C GLN A 300 -11.71 19.48 10.88
N VAL A 301 -11.14 20.64 10.54
CA VAL A 301 -9.93 21.15 11.18
C VAL A 301 -10.34 21.94 12.43
N ILE A 302 -10.05 21.38 13.61
CA ILE A 302 -10.20 22.06 14.90
C ILE A 302 -8.79 22.34 15.44
N PRO A 303 -8.41 23.61 15.66
CA PRO A 303 -7.07 23.97 16.10
C PRO A 303 -6.62 23.19 17.35
N LEU A 304 -5.33 22.86 17.42
CA LEU A 304 -4.75 22.24 18.61
C LEU A 304 -4.89 23.21 19.79
N LEU A 305 -5.73 22.88 20.76
CA LEU A 305 -6.07 23.79 21.86
C LEU A 305 -4.86 24.13 22.74
N ARG A 306 -4.93 25.29 23.38
CA ARG A 306 -4.01 25.81 24.39
C ARG A 306 -4.76 26.60 25.43
N GLN A 307 -4.64 26.21 26.69
CA GLN A 307 -5.06 27.06 27.79
C GLN A 307 -4.28 28.40 27.74
N PRO A 308 -4.97 29.56 27.78
CA PRO A 308 -4.31 30.86 27.80
C PRO A 308 -3.26 30.97 28.91
N ALA A 309 -2.07 31.44 28.57
CA ALA A 309 -1.01 31.61 29.56
C ALA A 309 -1.39 32.70 30.58
N ILE A 310 -1.25 32.40 31.87
CA ILE A 310 -1.34 33.40 32.95
C ILE A 310 -0.13 34.32 32.81
N GLU A 311 -0.33 35.64 32.91
CA GLU A 311 0.70 36.66 32.62
C GLU A 311 2.09 36.27 33.13
N PRO A 312 3.04 35.93 32.23
CA PRO A 312 4.31 35.37 32.63
C PRO A 312 5.22 36.43 33.24
N ASP A 313 5.69 36.21 34.47
CA ASP A 313 6.74 37.00 35.11
C ASP A 313 8.12 36.49 34.68
N ARG A 314 8.68 37.17 33.66
CA ARG A 314 10.00 36.83 33.08
C ARG A 314 11.13 36.92 34.11
N LEU A 315 11.14 37.95 34.95
CA LEU A 315 12.23 38.18 35.90
C LEU A 315 12.21 37.12 37.02
N ALA A 316 11.03 36.80 37.55
CA ALA A 316 10.89 35.72 38.52
C ALA A 316 11.31 34.37 37.93
N ALA A 317 10.93 34.09 36.68
CA ALA A 317 11.33 32.86 35.99
C ALA A 317 12.85 32.77 35.79
N ARG A 318 13.51 33.86 35.34
CA ARG A 318 14.97 33.92 35.17
C ARG A 318 15.71 33.67 36.47
N ARG A 319 15.32 34.36 37.55
CA ARG A 319 15.93 34.17 38.88
C ARG A 319 15.78 32.75 39.40
N HIS A 320 14.64 32.10 39.14
CA HIS A 320 14.43 30.71 39.52
C HIS A 320 15.33 29.74 38.73
N LEU A 321 15.53 30.01 37.45
CA LEU A 321 16.34 29.20 36.55
C LEU A 321 17.84 29.50 36.62
N GLY A 322 18.25 30.50 37.42
CA GLY A 322 19.64 30.95 37.52
C GLY A 322 20.12 31.76 36.31
N LEU A 323 19.21 32.29 35.49
CA LEU A 323 19.53 33.13 34.34
C LEU A 323 19.66 34.61 34.76
N PRO A 324 20.60 35.39 34.20
CA PRO A 324 20.71 36.82 34.50
C PRO A 324 19.45 37.60 34.09
N ASP A 325 19.06 38.59 34.90
CA ASP A 325 17.85 39.40 34.69
C ASP A 325 17.83 40.08 33.30
N GLU A 326 18.99 40.56 32.82
CA GLU A 326 19.16 41.28 31.54
C GLU A 326 19.62 40.38 30.37
N ALA A 327 19.67 39.05 30.55
CA ALA A 327 20.12 38.14 29.51
C ALA A 327 19.19 38.15 28.29
N PHE A 328 19.76 37.91 27.10
CA PHE A 328 19.00 37.59 25.89
C PHE A 328 18.95 36.08 25.71
N VAL A 329 17.77 35.49 25.87
CA VAL A 329 17.59 34.03 25.97
C VAL A 329 16.82 33.51 24.77
N VAL A 330 17.47 32.65 23.97
CA VAL A 330 16.87 31.92 22.86
C VAL A 330 16.65 30.47 23.28
N CYS A 331 15.41 30.00 23.14
CA CYS A 331 15.05 28.63 23.49
C CYS A 331 14.46 27.88 22.30
N THR A 332 14.78 26.59 22.19
CA THR A 332 13.96 25.62 21.46
C THR A 332 13.36 24.64 22.46
N PHE A 333 12.14 24.18 22.18
CA PHE A 333 11.32 23.41 23.13
C PHE A 333 10.84 22.08 22.54
N GLY A 334 10.82 21.04 23.36
CA GLY A 334 10.32 19.70 23.02
C GLY A 334 11.43 18.68 22.79
N HIS A 335 11.06 17.46 22.36
CA HIS A 335 12.03 16.40 22.10
C HIS A 335 13.02 16.79 20.99
N LEU A 336 14.32 16.55 21.22
CA LEU A 336 15.41 16.98 20.33
C LEU A 336 15.68 15.98 19.19
N THR A 337 14.62 15.62 18.46
CA THR A 337 14.68 14.68 17.33
C THR A 337 15.30 15.32 16.09
N THR A 338 15.83 14.51 15.17
CA THR A 338 16.54 14.99 13.97
C THR A 338 15.68 15.90 13.08
N ASN A 339 14.37 15.63 13.01
CA ASN A 339 13.43 16.45 12.26
C ASN A 339 13.19 17.85 12.86
N LYS A 340 13.75 18.18 14.03
CA LYS A 340 13.66 19.51 14.66
C LYS A 340 14.79 20.46 14.26
N LEU A 341 15.71 20.02 13.40
CA LEU A 341 16.80 20.84 12.84
C LEU A 341 17.67 21.52 13.92
N ASN A 342 17.85 20.88 15.09
CA ASN A 342 18.62 21.41 16.21
C ASN A 342 20.07 21.75 15.83
N ASP A 343 20.70 20.93 14.98
CA ASP A 343 22.05 21.19 14.47
C ASP A 343 22.14 22.49 13.66
N ARG A 344 21.09 22.81 12.89
CA ARG A 344 21.04 24.06 12.10
C ARG A 344 20.85 25.27 12.99
N LEU A 345 20.04 25.15 14.05
CA LEU A 345 19.90 26.19 15.06
C LEU A 345 21.24 26.45 15.77
N LEU A 346 21.93 25.40 16.19
CA LEU A 346 23.26 25.53 16.79
C LEU A 346 24.24 26.22 15.83
N ASN A 347 24.27 25.83 14.55
CA ASN A 347 25.13 26.46 13.54
C ASN A 347 24.78 27.95 13.34
N ALA A 348 23.50 28.28 13.20
CA ALA A 348 23.07 29.65 13.00
C ALA A 348 23.38 30.54 14.21
N TRP A 349 23.26 30.00 15.42
CA TRP A 349 23.69 30.69 16.64
C TRP A 349 25.19 30.97 16.64
N LEU A 350 26.01 29.95 16.37
CA LEU A 350 27.48 30.07 16.34
C LEU A 350 27.98 31.04 15.27
N ASN A 351 27.23 31.18 14.17
CA ASN A 351 27.54 32.12 13.09
C ASN A 351 26.94 33.51 13.29
N SER A 352 26.24 33.76 14.41
CA SER A 352 25.65 35.06 14.73
C SER A 352 26.52 35.85 15.71
N GLU A 353 26.33 37.17 15.76
CA GLU A 353 26.98 38.05 16.75
C GLU A 353 26.71 37.64 18.23
N MET A 354 25.69 36.83 18.49
CA MET A 354 25.34 36.39 19.84
C MET A 354 26.33 35.37 20.41
N ALA A 355 27.04 34.63 19.56
CA ALA A 355 28.04 33.65 20.00
C ALA A 355 29.16 34.32 20.82
N ASP A 356 29.55 35.53 20.42
CA ASP A 356 30.61 36.33 21.05
C ASP A 356 30.14 37.14 22.27
N ARG A 357 28.82 37.24 22.47
CA ARG A 357 28.21 38.02 23.57
C ARG A 357 27.96 37.18 24.83
N GLN A 358 28.51 37.62 25.96
CA GLN A 358 28.38 36.90 27.24
C GLN A 358 26.97 36.95 27.86
N ASP A 359 26.12 37.87 27.42
CA ASP A 359 24.75 38.03 27.89
C ASP A 359 23.71 37.27 27.05
N CYS A 360 24.16 36.46 26.09
CA CYS A 360 23.31 35.72 25.16
C CYS A 360 23.37 34.20 25.44
N TYR A 361 22.20 33.56 25.52
CA TYR A 361 22.04 32.14 25.87
C TYR A 361 21.22 31.39 24.80
N LEU A 362 21.63 30.16 24.48
CA LEU A 362 20.89 29.22 23.64
C LEU A 362 20.56 27.95 24.43
N ILE A 363 19.28 27.72 24.70
CA ILE A 363 18.85 26.63 25.59
C ILE A 363 17.96 25.66 24.81
N PHE A 364 18.34 24.38 24.83
CA PHE A 364 17.55 23.30 24.27
C PHE A 364 16.70 22.68 25.39
N VAL A 365 15.45 23.13 25.48
CA VAL A 365 14.51 22.78 26.55
C VAL A 365 13.74 21.51 26.17
N GLY A 366 14.28 20.36 26.54
CA GLY A 366 13.63 19.08 26.33
C GLY A 366 14.58 17.89 26.34
N GLU A 367 13.99 16.71 26.18
CA GLU A 367 14.73 15.45 26.24
C GLU A 367 15.47 15.18 24.92
N SER A 368 16.75 14.85 25.06
CA SER A 368 17.63 14.38 23.98
C SER A 368 17.45 12.86 23.80
N PRO A 369 17.25 12.37 22.57
CA PRO A 369 17.12 10.94 22.34
C PRO A 369 18.43 10.22 22.68
N LEU A 370 18.34 9.08 23.38
CA LEU A 370 19.52 8.30 23.81
C LEU A 370 20.39 7.77 22.65
N GLN A 371 19.86 7.75 21.43
CA GLN A 371 20.54 7.30 20.21
C GLN A 371 20.26 8.27 19.05
N GLY A 372 21.10 8.26 18.02
CA GLY A 372 20.94 9.10 16.83
C GLY A 372 21.50 10.51 17.02
N SER A 373 20.70 11.54 16.74
CA SER A 373 21.15 12.94 16.75
C SER A 373 21.43 13.51 18.15
N GLY A 374 20.87 12.92 19.21
CA GLY A 374 21.03 13.41 20.59
C GLY A 374 22.49 13.43 21.06
N PRO A 375 23.19 12.28 21.10
CA PRO A 375 24.59 12.22 21.50
C PRO A 375 25.53 13.08 20.65
N VAL A 376 25.21 13.24 19.35
CA VAL A 376 25.97 14.09 18.43
C VAL A 376 25.84 15.56 18.82
N LEU A 377 24.62 16.04 19.06
CA LEU A 377 24.37 17.41 19.50
C LEU A 377 25.03 17.70 20.86
N GLU A 378 24.89 16.76 21.81
CA GLU A 378 25.52 16.87 23.14
C GLU A 378 27.04 16.92 23.08
N ALA A 379 27.67 16.08 22.24
CA ALA A 379 29.10 16.10 22.02
C ALA A 379 29.55 17.43 21.42
N ARG A 380 28.84 17.92 20.39
CA ARG A 380 29.14 19.22 19.76
C ARG A 380 29.04 20.37 20.75
N ILE A 381 28.00 20.43 21.58
CA ILE A 381 27.85 21.46 22.61
C ILE A 381 29.01 21.41 23.62
N ARG A 382 29.41 20.20 24.02
CA ARG A 382 30.54 19.99 24.95
C ARG A 382 31.88 20.46 24.37
N ASP A 383 32.13 20.16 23.10
CA ASP A 383 33.40 20.48 22.42
C ASP A 383 33.60 21.98 22.16
N LEU A 384 32.51 22.76 22.10
CA LEU A 384 32.55 24.21 21.86
C LEU A 384 33.16 24.99 23.02
N ASN A 385 33.20 24.42 24.24
CA ASN A 385 33.77 25.03 25.44
C ASN A 385 33.23 26.46 25.75
N LEU A 386 32.00 26.76 25.33
CA LEU A 386 31.35 28.08 25.48
C LEU A 386 30.65 28.28 26.85
N GLY A 387 30.94 27.43 27.84
CA GLY A 387 30.37 27.49 29.20
C GLY A 387 28.86 27.20 29.27
N GLU A 388 28.24 27.48 30.42
CA GLU A 388 26.79 27.29 30.73
C GLU A 388 25.82 28.13 29.86
N ARG A 389 26.29 28.73 28.75
CA ARG A 389 25.48 29.55 27.84
C ARG A 389 24.73 28.73 26.78
N ILE A 390 25.22 27.53 26.47
CA ILE A 390 24.56 26.60 25.56
C ILE A 390 24.41 25.25 26.25
N TYR A 391 23.18 24.81 26.51
CA TYR A 391 22.95 23.54 27.20
C TYR A 391 21.60 22.91 26.86
N ILE A 392 21.49 21.62 27.17
CA ILE A 392 20.29 20.81 27.04
C ILE A 392 19.74 20.53 28.45
N THR A 393 18.46 20.82 28.68
CA THR A 393 17.85 20.65 30.03
C THR A 393 17.54 19.21 30.37
N GLY A 394 17.35 18.35 29.37
CA GLY A 394 16.67 17.07 29.54
C GLY A 394 15.17 17.25 29.75
N TRP A 395 14.47 16.16 30.13
CA TRP A 395 13.05 16.21 30.45
C TRP A 395 12.81 17.06 31.71
N LEU A 396 11.81 17.96 31.65
CA LEU A 396 11.43 18.83 32.76
C LEU A 396 9.97 18.59 33.16
N PRO A 397 9.64 18.69 34.45
CA PRO A 397 8.25 18.80 34.90
C PRO A 397 7.56 20.04 34.31
N GLY A 398 6.23 20.00 34.17
CA GLY A 398 5.47 21.06 33.52
C GLY A 398 5.68 22.47 34.10
N ASN A 399 5.90 22.61 35.40
CA ASN A 399 6.20 23.91 36.02
C ASN A 399 7.53 24.51 35.55
N ASP A 400 8.59 23.70 35.46
CA ASP A 400 9.90 24.18 35.00
C ASP A 400 9.90 24.44 33.51
N PHE A 401 9.21 23.61 32.72
CA PHE A 401 8.98 23.86 31.30
C PHE A 401 8.32 25.22 31.05
N ARG A 402 7.25 25.55 31.79
CA ARG A 402 6.57 26.85 31.72
C ARG A 402 7.43 28.02 32.17
N ARG A 403 8.35 27.81 33.12
CA ARG A 403 9.32 28.83 33.53
C ARG A 403 10.29 29.16 32.39
N TYR A 404 10.78 28.16 31.65
CA TYR A 404 11.63 28.42 30.48
C TYR A 404 10.88 29.18 29.38
N LEU A 405 9.61 28.86 29.13
CA LEU A 405 8.76 29.67 28.24
C LEU A 405 8.68 31.12 28.74
N SER A 406 8.42 31.33 30.03
CA SER A 406 8.32 32.68 30.61
C SER A 406 9.64 33.47 30.59
N ALA A 407 10.78 32.79 30.72
CA ALA A 407 12.10 33.40 30.81
C ALA A 407 12.70 33.82 29.46
N ALA A 408 12.31 33.15 28.38
CA ALA A 408 12.90 33.33 27.05
C ALA A 408 12.44 34.63 26.34
N ASP A 409 13.31 35.16 25.48
CA ASP A 409 13.00 36.28 24.58
C ASP A 409 12.53 35.78 23.21
N VAL A 410 13.13 34.70 22.72
CA VAL A 410 12.86 34.12 21.41
C VAL A 410 12.65 32.62 21.53
N GLY A 411 11.57 32.13 20.91
CA GLY A 411 11.33 30.71 20.70
C GLY A 411 11.71 30.31 19.27
N VAL A 412 12.49 29.25 19.09
CA VAL A 412 12.81 28.71 17.76
C VAL A 412 12.23 27.32 17.62
N GLN A 413 11.37 27.12 16.62
CA GLN A 413 10.66 25.87 16.37
C GLN A 413 10.77 25.51 14.90
N LEU A 414 11.83 24.78 14.56
CA LEU A 414 12.13 24.36 13.20
C LEU A 414 11.66 22.92 12.98
N ARG A 415 11.36 22.59 11.72
CA ARG A 415 10.92 21.25 11.35
C ARG A 415 11.31 20.87 9.93
N SER A 416 11.56 19.60 9.72
CA SER A 416 11.61 18.98 8.39
C SER A 416 10.77 17.71 8.40
N ASN A 417 10.32 17.27 7.22
CA ASN A 417 9.61 15.99 7.04
C ASN A 417 8.43 15.81 8.02
N SER A 418 7.62 16.84 8.27
CA SER A 418 6.41 16.69 9.09
C SER A 418 5.48 15.64 8.51
N ARG A 419 4.97 14.79 9.41
CA ARG A 419 4.08 13.66 9.18
C ARG A 419 2.65 13.96 9.63
N GLY A 420 2.24 15.21 9.53
CA GLY A 420 0.88 15.67 9.86
C GLY A 420 0.69 16.12 11.31
N GLU A 421 1.72 16.03 12.14
CA GLU A 421 1.62 16.40 13.55
C GLU A 421 1.64 17.92 13.76
N THR A 422 0.91 18.39 14.77
CA THR A 422 0.84 19.83 15.10
C THR A 422 1.86 20.20 16.17
N SER A 423 2.61 21.29 15.94
CA SER A 423 3.68 21.69 16.87
C SER A 423 3.13 22.38 18.11
N ALA A 424 2.82 21.58 19.12
CA ALA A 424 2.53 22.00 20.49
C ALA A 424 3.47 23.11 20.98
N ALA A 425 4.77 22.86 20.91
CA ALA A 425 5.82 23.76 21.40
C ALA A 425 5.86 25.12 20.69
N ALA A 426 5.49 25.18 19.41
CA ALA A 426 5.39 26.45 18.69
C ALA A 426 4.20 27.28 19.17
N LEU A 427 3.05 26.63 19.37
CA LEU A 427 1.88 27.29 19.97
C LEU A 427 2.15 27.71 21.41
N ASP A 428 2.95 26.94 22.18
CA ASP A 428 3.35 27.31 23.53
C ASP A 428 4.23 28.57 23.52
N CYS A 429 5.20 28.67 22.60
CA CYS A 429 5.99 29.89 22.42
C CYS A 429 5.09 31.10 22.14
N MET A 430 4.13 30.95 21.23
CA MET A 430 3.17 32.01 20.89
C MET A 430 2.26 32.37 22.08
N ASN A 431 1.74 31.38 22.81
CA ASN A 431 0.87 31.54 23.97
C ASN A 431 1.55 32.33 25.09
N TYR A 432 2.81 32.00 25.38
CA TYR A 432 3.61 32.72 26.38
C TYR A 432 4.14 34.08 25.87
N GLY A 433 3.84 34.46 24.63
CA GLY A 433 4.24 35.76 24.06
C GLY A 433 5.73 35.86 23.77
N LEU A 434 6.30 34.83 23.16
CA LEU A 434 7.69 34.83 22.67
C LEU A 434 7.67 35.25 21.20
N ALA A 435 8.66 36.05 20.80
CA ALA A 435 8.92 36.22 19.37
C ALA A 435 9.37 34.87 18.80
N THR A 436 8.60 34.29 17.90
CA THR A 436 8.78 32.89 17.50
C THR A 436 9.32 32.80 16.06
N ILE A 437 10.41 32.06 15.86
CA ILE A 437 10.95 31.71 14.54
C ILE A 437 10.48 30.29 14.19
N VAL A 438 9.88 30.13 13.01
CA VAL A 438 9.48 28.84 12.43
C VAL A 438 9.91 28.77 10.97
N ASN A 439 9.95 27.58 10.38
CA ASN A 439 9.96 27.42 8.93
C ASN A 439 8.60 26.89 8.43
N ALA A 440 8.26 27.14 7.17
CA ALA A 440 6.97 26.82 6.57
C ALA A 440 6.78 25.31 6.30
N ASN A 441 7.09 24.46 7.29
CA ASN A 441 6.98 23.01 7.22
C ASN A 441 5.73 22.49 7.94
N GLY A 442 4.98 21.62 7.28
CA GLY A 442 3.80 20.97 7.85
C GLY A 442 2.77 21.95 8.41
N SER A 443 2.29 21.68 9.63
CA SER A 443 1.29 22.53 10.30
C SER A 443 1.74 23.96 10.58
N MET A 444 3.05 24.25 10.63
CA MET A 444 3.57 25.59 10.89
C MET A 444 3.43 26.52 9.68
N SER A 445 3.29 25.97 8.47
CA SER A 445 3.05 26.75 7.24
C SER A 445 1.75 27.57 7.28
N ALA A 446 0.78 27.14 8.09
CA ALA A 446 -0.52 27.80 8.24
C ALA A 446 -0.53 28.89 9.32
N MET A 447 0.58 29.12 10.03
CA MET A 447 0.66 30.15 11.06
C MET A 447 0.59 31.56 10.45
N PRO A 448 0.03 32.56 11.16
CA PRO A 448 -0.03 33.93 10.67
C PRO A 448 1.38 34.52 10.50
N ARG A 449 1.75 34.83 9.25
CA ARG A 449 3.06 35.38 8.87
C ARG A 449 3.41 36.70 9.55
N ASP A 450 2.42 37.43 10.06
CA ASP A 450 2.63 38.68 10.78
C ASP A 450 2.74 38.51 12.30
N ALA A 451 2.64 37.28 12.81
CA ALA A 451 2.80 36.95 14.23
C ALA A 451 4.05 36.09 14.53
N VAL A 452 4.70 35.53 13.50
CA VAL A 452 5.94 34.75 13.62
C VAL A 452 6.94 35.20 12.56
N VAL A 453 8.23 34.98 12.81
CA VAL A 453 9.23 35.03 11.73
C VAL A 453 9.20 33.68 11.01
N MET A 454 8.60 33.66 9.82
CA MET A 454 8.45 32.44 9.02
C MET A 454 9.51 32.38 7.92
N LEU A 455 10.42 31.43 8.05
CA LEU A 455 11.35 31.02 7.00
C LEU A 455 10.62 30.15 5.96
N ASP A 456 11.16 30.08 4.75
CA ASP A 456 10.71 29.11 3.75
C ASP A 456 10.91 27.66 4.25
N ASP A 457 10.20 26.69 3.68
CA ASP A 457 10.30 25.28 4.11
C ASP A 457 11.76 24.78 4.02
N GLU A 458 12.36 24.99 2.85
CA GLU A 458 13.81 24.90 2.63
C GLU A 458 14.42 26.31 2.69
N PHE A 459 15.35 26.50 3.63
CA PHE A 459 16.03 27.78 3.87
C PHE A 459 17.53 27.56 4.07
N ALA A 460 18.36 28.57 3.85
CA ALA A 460 19.81 28.56 4.10
C ALA A 460 20.15 28.97 5.55
N ASP A 461 21.26 28.48 6.10
CA ASP A 461 21.68 28.78 7.50
C ASP A 461 21.82 30.29 7.75
N ARG A 462 22.24 31.05 6.74
CA ARG A 462 22.35 32.52 6.80
C ARG A 462 21.02 33.22 7.04
N GLU A 463 19.90 32.64 6.58
CA GLU A 463 18.57 33.24 6.74
C GLU A 463 18.08 33.07 8.18
N LEU A 464 18.32 31.89 8.78
CA LEU A 464 18.08 31.66 10.20
C LEU A 464 18.97 32.54 11.09
N THR A 465 20.24 32.71 10.70
CA THR A 465 21.18 33.62 11.39
C THR A 465 20.66 35.05 11.36
N ALA A 466 20.25 35.55 10.18
CA ALA A 466 19.70 36.89 10.03
C ALA A 466 18.40 37.09 10.81
N ALA A 467 17.52 36.08 10.85
CA ALA A 467 16.29 36.12 11.64
C ALA A 467 16.58 36.27 13.14
N LEU A 468 17.52 35.47 13.66
CA LEU A 468 17.97 35.54 15.04
C LEU A 468 18.54 36.91 15.41
N GLU A 469 19.46 37.42 14.59
CA GLU A 469 20.06 38.75 14.81
C GLU A 469 19.05 39.89 14.70
N SER A 470 18.11 39.80 13.76
CA SER A 470 17.04 40.79 13.61
C SER A 470 16.20 40.88 14.87
N LEU A 471 15.77 39.72 15.41
CA LEU A 471 15.03 39.69 16.65
C LEU A 471 15.88 40.20 17.81
N GLN A 472 17.17 39.87 17.91
CA GLN A 472 18.04 40.39 18.97
C GLN A 472 18.20 41.92 18.92
N ARG A 473 18.42 42.50 17.73
CA ARG A 473 18.67 43.94 17.55
C ARG A 473 17.41 44.81 17.65
N GLN A 474 16.22 44.23 17.47
CA GLN A 474 14.95 44.99 17.37
C GLN A 474 13.94 44.59 18.46
N PRO A 475 14.02 45.17 19.67
CA PRO A 475 13.06 44.89 20.75
C PRO A 475 11.60 45.17 20.36
N GLU A 476 11.34 46.25 19.62
CA GLU A 476 9.97 46.60 19.19
C GLU A 476 9.36 45.53 18.28
N MET A 477 10.17 44.98 17.35
CA MET A 477 9.74 43.88 16.49
C MET A 477 9.42 42.63 17.33
N ARG A 478 10.24 42.30 18.34
CA ARG A 478 9.97 41.18 19.24
C ARG A 478 8.65 41.34 19.98
N HIS A 479 8.41 42.52 20.57
CA HIS A 479 7.18 42.79 21.31
C HIS A 479 5.94 42.75 20.41
N ALA A 480 6.02 43.33 19.21
CA ALA A 480 4.92 43.32 18.25
C ALA A 480 4.56 41.88 17.81
N LEU A 481 5.55 41.05 17.49
CA LEU A 481 5.34 39.65 17.13
C LEU A 481 4.74 38.86 18.30
N ALA A 482 5.34 38.98 19.49
CA ALA A 482 4.87 38.34 20.72
C ALA A 482 3.40 38.64 21.03
N GLN A 483 3.00 39.92 20.93
CA GLN A 483 1.63 40.34 21.22
C GLN A 483 0.65 39.78 20.18
N LYS A 484 0.99 39.86 18.89
CA LYS A 484 0.16 39.28 17.82
C LYS A 484 0.01 37.76 17.96
N ALA A 485 1.11 37.07 18.26
CA ALA A 485 1.14 35.62 18.45
C ALA A 485 0.22 35.19 19.61
N ARG A 486 0.34 35.84 20.77
CA ARG A 486 -0.50 35.57 21.93
C ARG A 486 -1.98 35.85 21.63
N ASN A 487 -2.28 36.99 21.03
CA ASN A 487 -3.65 37.35 20.66
C ASN A 487 -4.27 36.35 19.69
N TRP A 488 -3.49 35.81 18.75
CA TRP A 488 -3.96 34.79 17.81
C TRP A 488 -4.26 33.46 18.53
N VAL A 489 -3.37 32.98 19.39
CA VAL A 489 -3.62 31.77 20.20
C VAL A 489 -4.87 31.94 21.07
N HIS A 490 -4.96 33.03 21.84
CA HIS A 490 -6.11 33.32 22.71
C HIS A 490 -7.43 33.50 21.96
N ARG A 491 -7.38 33.77 20.64
CA ARG A 491 -8.57 33.96 19.82
C ARG A 491 -9.07 32.69 19.14
N TYR A 492 -8.20 31.71 18.87
CA TYR A 492 -8.55 30.55 18.04
C TYR A 492 -8.25 29.19 18.66
N HIS A 493 -7.41 29.13 19.70
CA HIS A 493 -6.94 27.88 20.29
C HIS A 493 -7.47 27.65 21.71
N THR A 494 -8.40 28.45 22.23
CA THR A 494 -8.84 28.24 23.62
C THR A 494 -9.65 26.95 23.78
N PRO A 495 -9.54 26.25 24.92
CA PRO A 495 -10.29 25.03 25.17
C PRO A 495 -11.80 25.18 24.94
N GLU A 496 -12.39 26.28 25.44
CA GLU A 496 -13.81 26.61 25.32
C GLU A 496 -14.28 26.70 23.84
N GLN A 497 -13.49 27.36 22.99
CA GLN A 497 -13.81 27.48 21.57
C GLN A 497 -13.66 26.16 20.83
N CYS A 498 -12.60 25.41 21.13
CA CYS A 498 -12.40 24.09 20.56
C CYS A 498 -13.53 23.14 20.97
N ALA A 499 -13.95 23.10 22.23
CA ALA A 499 -15.05 22.28 22.72
C ALA A 499 -16.38 22.57 21.99
N ARG A 500 -16.69 23.85 21.72
CA ARG A 500 -17.87 24.22 20.91
C ARG A 500 -17.79 23.68 19.48
N ARG A 501 -16.62 23.79 18.82
CA ARG A 501 -16.41 23.23 17.48
C ARG A 501 -16.54 21.71 17.48
N TYR A 502 -16.00 21.04 18.51
CA TYR A 502 -16.18 19.60 18.74
C TYR A 502 -17.66 19.25 18.77
N ARG A 503 -18.44 19.92 19.63
CA ARG A 503 -19.89 19.69 19.73
C ARG A 503 -20.59 19.88 18.39
N ASP A 504 -20.36 21.00 17.71
CA ASP A 504 -21.06 21.32 16.46
C ASP A 504 -20.78 20.28 15.37
N PHE A 505 -19.54 19.80 15.29
CA PHE A 505 -19.15 18.77 14.35
C PHE A 505 -19.67 17.39 14.71
N ILE A 506 -19.49 16.95 15.96
CA ILE A 506 -19.98 15.65 16.44
C ILE A 506 -21.49 15.54 16.19
N GLU A 507 -22.27 16.54 16.61
CA GLU A 507 -23.72 16.54 16.42
C GLU A 507 -24.10 16.63 14.94
N GLY A 508 -23.38 17.42 14.15
CA GLY A 508 -23.60 17.55 12.72
C GLY A 508 -23.37 16.24 11.94
N VAL A 509 -22.30 15.50 12.25
CA VAL A 509 -21.98 14.21 11.59
C VAL A 509 -22.96 13.12 12.03
N TYR A 510 -23.21 12.97 13.33
CA TYR A 510 -24.15 11.95 13.82
C TYR A 510 -25.58 12.20 13.32
N GLY A 511 -25.99 13.46 13.20
CA GLY A 511 -27.29 13.83 12.63
C GLY A 511 -27.43 13.50 11.14
N ARG A 512 -26.37 13.71 10.35
CA ARG A 512 -26.38 13.50 8.89
C ARG A 512 -26.12 12.05 8.46
N LYS A 513 -25.23 11.32 9.14
CA LYS A 513 -24.79 9.97 8.74
C LYS A 513 -25.39 8.86 9.57
N VAL A 514 -25.24 8.94 10.89
CA VAL A 514 -25.52 7.81 11.77
C VAL A 514 -27.03 7.60 11.93
N ARG A 515 -27.79 8.66 12.22
CA ARG A 515 -29.24 8.55 12.43
C ARG A 515 -29.99 8.03 11.18
N PRO A 516 -29.77 8.55 9.96
CA PRO A 516 -30.45 8.04 8.76
C PRO A 516 -30.05 6.60 8.44
N THR A 517 -28.76 6.24 8.57
CA THR A 517 -28.28 4.88 8.32
C THR A 517 -28.88 3.88 9.31
N GLN A 518 -28.92 4.22 10.59
CA GLN A 518 -29.59 3.40 11.61
C GLN A 518 -31.09 3.29 11.36
N GLN A 519 -31.75 4.37 10.92
CA GLN A 519 -33.17 4.34 10.58
C GLN A 519 -33.44 3.47 9.34
N ALA A 520 -32.58 3.55 8.31
CA ALA A 520 -32.66 2.71 7.13
C ALA A 520 -32.44 1.23 7.49
N LEU A 521 -31.43 0.92 8.30
CA LEU A 521 -31.14 -0.43 8.79
C LEU A 521 -32.31 -1.00 9.61
N ARG A 522 -32.87 -0.21 10.54
CA ARG A 522 -34.05 -0.59 11.32
C ARG A 522 -35.28 -0.80 10.43
N SER A 523 -35.47 0.04 9.42
CA SER A 523 -36.59 -0.09 8.47
C SER A 523 -36.45 -1.34 7.61
N ALA A 524 -35.23 -1.64 7.15
CA ALA A 524 -34.91 -2.86 6.41
C ALA A 524 -35.11 -4.11 7.28
N LEU A 525 -34.61 -4.10 8.51
CA LEU A 525 -34.81 -5.20 9.47
C LEU A 525 -36.28 -5.39 9.84
N GLY A 526 -37.05 -4.32 10.06
CA GLY A 526 -38.49 -4.40 10.31
C GLY A 526 -39.32 -4.83 9.09
N ALA A 527 -38.75 -4.75 7.89
CA ALA A 527 -39.30 -5.39 6.69
C ALA A 527 -38.93 -6.89 6.65
N CYS A 528 -37.70 -7.24 7.03
CA CYS A 528 -37.22 -8.62 7.09
C CYS A 528 -37.83 -9.46 8.23
N ASP A 529 -38.11 -8.91 9.42
CA ASP A 529 -38.76 -9.65 10.52
C ASP A 529 -40.16 -10.20 10.16
N ARG A 530 -40.79 -9.64 9.10
CA ARG A 530 -42.06 -10.14 8.55
C ARG A 530 -41.90 -11.32 7.58
N MET A 531 -40.68 -11.59 7.13
CA MET A 531 -40.30 -12.69 6.23
C MET A 531 -39.21 -13.51 6.93
N ALA A 532 -39.58 -14.57 7.65
CA ALA A 532 -38.65 -15.44 8.39
C ALA A 532 -37.27 -15.54 7.69
N SER A 533 -36.28 -14.79 8.19
CA SER A 533 -35.10 -14.44 7.41
C SER A 533 -34.09 -15.58 7.42
N ASP A 534 -34.08 -16.35 6.33
CA ASP A 534 -32.98 -17.26 6.03
C ASP A 534 -31.67 -16.51 5.79
N ASP A 535 -30.54 -17.22 5.87
CA ASP A 535 -29.21 -16.63 5.68
C ASP A 535 -29.07 -15.96 4.30
N ASP A 536 -29.75 -16.49 3.27
CA ASP A 536 -29.71 -15.95 1.90
C ASP A 536 -30.33 -14.54 1.80
N THR A 537 -31.44 -14.30 2.50
CA THR A 537 -32.07 -12.97 2.57
C THR A 537 -31.16 -11.96 3.26
N LEU A 538 -30.50 -12.35 4.35
CA LEU A 538 -29.56 -11.48 5.06
C LEU A 538 -28.32 -11.18 4.22
N VAL A 539 -27.81 -12.16 3.47
CA VAL A 539 -26.71 -11.99 2.51
C VAL A 539 -27.12 -11.01 1.40
N GLY A 540 -28.32 -11.17 0.84
CA GLY A 540 -28.86 -10.23 -0.15
C GLY A 540 -28.94 -8.80 0.39
N LEU A 541 -29.48 -8.62 1.60
CA LEU A 541 -29.56 -7.30 2.24
C LEU A 541 -28.18 -6.71 2.54
N ALA A 542 -27.22 -7.53 3.00
CA ALA A 542 -25.86 -7.08 3.26
C ALA A 542 -25.19 -6.53 1.98
N ARG A 543 -25.42 -7.18 0.82
CA ARG A 543 -24.95 -6.70 -0.49
C ARG A 543 -25.58 -5.36 -0.86
N GLU A 544 -26.90 -5.24 -0.79
CA GLU A 544 -27.61 -3.99 -1.11
C GLU A 544 -27.19 -2.82 -0.19
N LEU A 545 -26.97 -3.10 1.10
CA LEU A 545 -26.43 -2.11 2.04
C LEU A 545 -24.97 -1.75 1.73
N ALA A 546 -24.15 -2.71 1.31
CA ALA A 546 -22.80 -2.45 0.82
C ALA A 546 -22.84 -1.61 -0.47
N ASP A 547 -23.89 -1.68 -1.28
CA ASP A 547 -24.02 -0.79 -2.43
C ASP A 547 -24.42 0.63 -2.05
N THR A 548 -25.12 0.79 -0.92
CA THR A 548 -25.67 2.07 -0.49
C THR A 548 -24.74 2.86 0.45
N VAL A 549 -24.08 2.19 1.41
CA VAL A 549 -23.40 2.85 2.56
C VAL A 549 -21.91 3.04 2.32
N ARG A 550 -21.51 4.05 1.54
CA ARG A 550 -20.12 4.25 1.12
C ARG A 550 -19.18 4.74 2.25
N PRO A 551 -17.97 4.15 2.41
CA PRO A 551 -16.88 4.73 3.19
C PRO A 551 -16.55 6.18 2.84
N SER A 552 -16.17 6.96 3.85
CA SER A 552 -15.76 8.37 3.73
C SER A 552 -14.39 8.55 3.06
N VAL A 553 -13.49 7.60 3.24
CA VAL A 553 -12.16 7.59 2.64
C VAL A 553 -11.98 6.29 1.86
N ARG A 554 -11.48 6.40 0.63
CA ARG A 554 -11.21 5.24 -0.23
C ARG A 554 -9.92 5.37 -1.01
N GLN A 555 -9.32 4.22 -1.26
CA GLN A 555 -8.21 4.07 -2.19
C GLN A 555 -8.78 3.53 -3.50
N ARG A 556 -8.71 4.31 -4.58
CA ARG A 556 -9.14 3.84 -5.90
C ARG A 556 -8.28 2.67 -6.36
N GLN A 557 -8.88 1.76 -7.08
CA GLN A 557 -8.24 0.53 -7.54
C GLN A 557 -8.14 0.48 -9.06
N LEU A 558 -6.96 0.09 -9.55
CA LEU A 558 -6.79 -0.38 -10.92
C LEU A 558 -6.72 -1.90 -10.87
N LEU A 559 -7.86 -2.54 -11.11
CA LEU A 559 -8.00 -3.99 -11.16
C LEU A 559 -7.40 -4.49 -12.48
N VAL A 560 -6.40 -5.37 -12.42
CA VAL A 560 -5.75 -5.95 -13.61
C VAL A 560 -6.17 -7.40 -13.74
N ASP A 561 -7.01 -7.73 -14.72
CA ASP A 561 -7.46 -9.11 -14.96
C ASP A 561 -6.30 -9.97 -15.47
N ILE A 562 -5.97 -10.98 -14.68
CA ILE A 562 -4.91 -11.94 -14.92
C ILE A 562 -5.44 -13.37 -14.90
N SER A 563 -6.71 -13.56 -15.26
CA SER A 563 -7.45 -14.82 -15.14
C SER A 563 -6.77 -16.02 -15.80
N ALA A 564 -6.14 -15.86 -16.97
CA ALA A 564 -5.46 -16.96 -17.65
C ALA A 564 -4.08 -17.24 -17.03
N ILE A 565 -3.27 -16.20 -16.79
CA ILE A 565 -1.93 -16.38 -16.20
C ILE A 565 -1.97 -16.88 -14.75
N ALA A 566 -3.02 -16.55 -13.99
CA ALA A 566 -3.20 -17.04 -12.63
C ALA A 566 -3.57 -18.54 -12.60
N ARG A 567 -4.20 -19.08 -13.66
CA ARG A 567 -4.71 -20.46 -13.70
C ARG A 567 -3.78 -21.46 -14.37
N HIS A 568 -3.26 -21.13 -15.55
CA HIS A 568 -2.58 -22.12 -16.41
C HIS A 568 -1.17 -21.73 -16.86
N ASP A 569 -0.77 -20.45 -16.73
CA ASP A 569 0.50 -19.87 -17.21
C ASP A 569 1.15 -20.67 -18.35
N LEU A 570 0.49 -20.70 -19.51
CA LEU A 570 0.89 -21.48 -20.67
C LEU A 570 2.19 -20.96 -21.31
N LYS A 571 2.68 -19.79 -20.86
CA LYS A 571 3.86 -19.06 -21.34
C LYS A 571 3.75 -18.69 -22.82
N THR A 572 2.55 -18.29 -23.23
CA THR A 572 2.27 -17.74 -24.57
C THR A 572 2.76 -16.29 -24.69
N GLY A 573 2.73 -15.74 -25.91
CA GLY A 573 3.04 -14.33 -26.15
C GLY A 573 2.10 -13.38 -25.42
N ILE A 574 0.80 -13.68 -25.39
CA ILE A 574 -0.23 -12.88 -24.69
C ILE A 574 0.04 -12.83 -23.20
N GLU A 575 0.30 -13.99 -22.58
CA GLU A 575 0.56 -14.09 -21.14
C GLU A 575 1.88 -13.38 -20.74
N ARG A 576 2.88 -13.39 -21.64
CA ARG A 576 4.11 -12.59 -21.47
C ARG A 576 3.81 -11.09 -21.45
N VAL A 577 2.98 -10.60 -22.37
CA VAL A 577 2.54 -9.20 -22.42
C VAL A 577 1.79 -8.82 -21.14
N ALA A 578 0.77 -9.61 -20.76
CA ALA A 578 -0.05 -9.33 -19.58
C ALA A 578 0.81 -9.26 -18.31
N ARG A 579 1.77 -10.18 -18.15
CA ARG A 579 2.73 -10.16 -17.04
C ARG A 579 3.65 -8.95 -17.06
N ALA A 580 4.17 -8.59 -18.24
CA ALA A 580 5.09 -7.46 -18.35
C ALA A 580 4.39 -6.13 -18.03
N GLN A 581 3.17 -5.93 -18.53
CA GLN A 581 2.33 -4.78 -18.16
C GLN A 581 1.99 -4.78 -16.68
N LEU A 582 1.64 -5.94 -16.12
CA LEU A 582 1.38 -6.07 -14.68
C LEU A 582 2.59 -5.64 -13.84
N ILE A 583 3.78 -6.16 -14.14
CA ILE A 583 5.00 -5.84 -13.38
C ILE A 583 5.30 -4.33 -13.48
N ALA A 584 5.20 -3.76 -14.68
CA ALA A 584 5.43 -2.33 -14.89
C ALA A 584 4.38 -1.46 -14.15
N LEU A 585 3.11 -1.85 -14.13
CA LEU A 585 2.06 -1.19 -13.34
C LEU A 585 2.30 -1.32 -11.83
N LEU A 586 2.74 -2.47 -11.34
CA LEU A 586 3.06 -2.67 -9.92
C LEU A 586 4.26 -1.83 -9.47
N ASN A 587 5.26 -1.65 -10.34
CA ASN A 587 6.45 -0.87 -10.06
C ASN A 587 6.19 0.65 -10.17
N SER A 588 5.30 1.05 -11.09
CA SER A 588 4.91 2.42 -11.33
C SER A 588 3.38 2.51 -11.38
N PRO A 589 2.70 2.48 -10.22
CA PRO A 589 1.24 2.60 -10.18
C PRO A 589 0.80 3.99 -10.66
N PRO A 590 -0.41 4.14 -11.23
CA PRO A 590 -0.98 5.46 -11.49
C PRO A 590 -1.16 6.25 -10.18
N GLU A 591 -1.04 7.57 -10.26
CA GLU A 591 -1.23 8.45 -9.10
C GLU A 591 -2.63 8.25 -8.49
N HIS A 592 -2.70 8.13 -7.15
CA HIS A 592 -3.93 7.87 -6.39
C HIS A 592 -4.63 6.52 -6.64
N TYR A 593 -4.03 5.61 -7.43
CA TYR A 593 -4.55 4.27 -7.66
C TYR A 593 -3.68 3.20 -7.00
N ARG A 594 -4.33 2.23 -6.37
CA ARG A 594 -3.73 0.96 -5.96
C ARG A 594 -3.90 -0.05 -7.08
N VAL A 595 -2.80 -0.58 -7.61
CA VAL A 595 -2.84 -1.61 -8.65
C VAL A 595 -3.12 -2.97 -8.01
N GLU A 596 -4.20 -3.61 -8.42
CA GLU A 596 -4.72 -4.86 -7.84
C GLU A 596 -4.91 -5.93 -8.91
N PRO A 597 -4.04 -6.95 -8.96
CA PRO A 597 -4.25 -8.06 -9.89
C PRO A 597 -5.44 -8.89 -9.43
N VAL A 598 -6.30 -9.28 -10.36
CA VAL A 598 -7.55 -10.01 -10.08
C VAL A 598 -7.75 -11.16 -11.05
N TYR A 599 -8.55 -12.15 -10.66
CA TYR A 599 -8.96 -13.23 -11.55
C TYR A 599 -10.45 -13.52 -11.42
N LEU A 600 -11.08 -13.91 -12.53
CA LEU A 600 -12.46 -14.37 -12.55
C LEU A 600 -12.58 -15.73 -11.85
N SER A 601 -13.53 -15.84 -10.92
CA SER A 601 -13.93 -17.06 -10.24
C SER A 601 -15.42 -17.31 -10.46
N GLU A 602 -15.79 -18.59 -10.54
CA GLU A 602 -17.18 -19.05 -10.58
C GLU A 602 -17.42 -19.94 -9.37
N GLU A 603 -18.34 -19.54 -8.49
CA GLU A 603 -18.75 -20.31 -7.31
C GLU A 603 -20.29 -20.34 -7.28
N ASP A 604 -20.87 -21.54 -7.18
CA ASP A 604 -22.33 -21.78 -7.20
C ASP A 604 -23.08 -21.15 -8.40
N GLY A 605 -22.43 -21.14 -9.57
CA GLY A 605 -23.01 -20.59 -10.81
C GLY A 605 -23.03 -19.06 -10.87
N ARG A 606 -22.31 -18.36 -9.99
CA ARG A 606 -22.13 -16.90 -10.03
C ARG A 606 -20.69 -16.51 -10.28
N TRP A 607 -20.50 -15.55 -11.18
CA TRP A 607 -19.19 -15.00 -11.50
C TRP A 607 -18.83 -13.80 -10.64
N HIS A 608 -17.60 -13.75 -10.17
CA HIS A 608 -17.04 -12.62 -9.44
C HIS A 608 -15.53 -12.55 -9.62
N TYR A 609 -14.94 -11.38 -9.37
CA TYR A 609 -13.50 -11.24 -9.28
C TYR A 609 -13.00 -11.56 -7.87
N ARG A 610 -11.85 -12.22 -7.79
CA ARG A 610 -11.04 -12.34 -6.58
C ARG A 610 -9.72 -11.62 -6.76
N TYR A 611 -9.19 -11.04 -5.69
CA TYR A 611 -7.82 -10.53 -5.68
C TYR A 611 -6.84 -11.69 -5.91
N ALA A 612 -5.76 -11.45 -6.65
CA ALA A 612 -4.73 -12.44 -6.97
C ALA A 612 -3.47 -12.26 -6.11
N ARG A 613 -3.65 -12.06 -4.80
CA ARG A 613 -2.59 -11.71 -3.86
C ARG A 613 -1.55 -12.82 -3.74
N GLN A 614 -1.98 -14.08 -3.75
CA GLN A 614 -1.08 -15.22 -3.72
C GLN A 614 -0.20 -15.29 -4.98
N TYR A 615 -0.77 -14.99 -6.15
CA TYR A 615 -0.02 -14.91 -7.40
C TYR A 615 1.07 -13.83 -7.33
N VAL A 616 0.70 -12.63 -6.87
CA VAL A 616 1.65 -11.51 -6.75
C VAL A 616 2.73 -11.79 -5.70
N SER A 617 2.38 -12.42 -4.58
CA SER A 617 3.36 -12.82 -3.56
C SER A 617 4.42 -13.74 -4.15
N ASN A 618 4.03 -14.69 -5.00
CA ASN A 618 4.96 -15.57 -5.70
C ASN A 618 5.78 -14.83 -6.76
N LEU A 619 5.13 -13.93 -7.53
CA LEU A 619 5.76 -13.14 -8.58
C LEU A 619 6.86 -12.22 -8.02
N LEU A 620 6.55 -11.50 -6.93
CA LEU A 620 7.45 -10.56 -6.27
C LEU A 620 8.33 -11.20 -5.19
N LYS A 621 8.18 -12.51 -4.96
CA LYS A 621 8.94 -13.31 -3.97
C LYS A 621 8.80 -12.81 -2.53
N PHE A 622 7.60 -12.43 -2.13
CA PHE A 622 7.28 -12.17 -0.73
C PHE A 622 7.01 -13.48 0.00
N SER A 623 7.75 -13.76 1.09
CA SER A 623 7.60 -14.95 1.93
C SER A 623 6.51 -14.83 3.00
N ASP A 624 6.17 -13.61 3.40
CA ASP A 624 5.40 -13.30 4.62
C ASP A 624 4.19 -12.40 4.34
N PHE A 625 3.44 -12.67 3.27
CA PHE A 625 2.23 -11.90 2.91
C PHE A 625 0.95 -12.69 3.24
N PRO A 626 0.33 -12.47 4.43
CA PRO A 626 -0.76 -13.32 4.92
C PRO A 626 -2.15 -12.88 4.44
N VAL A 627 -2.27 -12.16 3.32
CA VAL A 627 -3.57 -11.63 2.86
C VAL A 627 -4.21 -12.61 1.86
N PRO A 628 -5.40 -13.17 2.17
CA PRO A 628 -6.07 -14.13 1.30
C PRO A 628 -6.62 -13.48 0.02
N ASP A 629 -6.83 -14.30 -1.02
CA ASP A 629 -7.46 -13.91 -2.28
C ASP A 629 -8.98 -13.71 -2.09
N GLU A 630 -9.38 -12.64 -1.41
CA GLU A 630 -10.79 -12.32 -1.13
C GLU A 630 -11.57 -11.91 -2.39
N VAL A 631 -12.90 -11.91 -2.30
CA VAL A 631 -13.77 -11.30 -3.31
C VAL A 631 -13.47 -9.81 -3.40
N VAL A 632 -13.34 -9.31 -4.63
CA VAL A 632 -13.02 -7.91 -4.89
C VAL A 632 -14.17 -7.02 -4.41
N ASP A 633 -13.81 -5.98 -3.65
CA ASP A 633 -14.73 -4.91 -3.28
C ASP A 633 -14.40 -3.71 -4.17
N VAL A 634 -15.40 -3.21 -4.90
CA VAL A 634 -15.26 -2.14 -5.88
C VAL A 634 -16.18 -0.98 -5.54
N ASP A 635 -15.80 0.22 -5.98
CA ASP A 635 -16.65 1.39 -5.93
C ASP A 635 -16.43 2.34 -7.10
N ASP A 636 -17.09 3.50 -7.07
CA ASP A 636 -17.05 4.49 -8.11
C ASP A 636 -15.64 5.06 -8.29
N GLY A 637 -15.20 5.13 -9.54
CA GLY A 637 -13.85 5.57 -9.89
C GLY A 637 -12.80 4.47 -9.94
N ASP A 638 -13.13 3.23 -9.55
CA ASP A 638 -12.29 2.06 -9.81
C ASP A 638 -12.27 1.72 -11.32
N HIS A 639 -11.23 1.02 -11.74
CA HIS A 639 -11.03 0.66 -13.14
C HIS A 639 -10.65 -0.81 -13.27
N LEU A 640 -11.38 -1.58 -14.08
CA LEU A 640 -11.00 -2.92 -14.51
C LEU A 640 -10.29 -2.89 -15.87
N TYR A 641 -9.02 -3.24 -15.89
CA TYR A 641 -8.23 -3.43 -17.11
C TYR A 641 -8.02 -4.92 -17.35
N ALA A 642 -8.44 -5.42 -18.51
CA ALA A 642 -8.30 -6.82 -18.91
C ALA A 642 -7.24 -7.00 -20.01
N PRO A 643 -5.94 -7.13 -19.66
CA PRO A 643 -4.88 -7.44 -20.60
C PRO A 643 -4.85 -8.91 -21.04
N ASP A 644 -5.42 -9.80 -20.23
CA ASP A 644 -5.36 -11.23 -20.44
C ASP A 644 -6.46 -11.72 -21.41
N PHE A 645 -6.25 -12.88 -22.03
CA PHE A 645 -7.20 -13.47 -22.97
C PHE A 645 -7.88 -14.72 -22.38
N PHE A 646 -9.00 -14.50 -21.67
CA PHE A 646 -9.81 -15.56 -21.07
C PHE A 646 -11.24 -15.57 -21.64
N PRO A 647 -11.42 -15.92 -22.93
CA PRO A 647 -12.64 -15.60 -23.69
C PRO A 647 -13.91 -16.27 -23.15
N ARG A 648 -13.83 -17.54 -22.75
CA ARG A 648 -15.00 -18.28 -22.22
C ARG A 648 -15.49 -17.71 -20.90
N GLY A 649 -14.58 -17.50 -19.95
CA GLY A 649 -14.95 -16.97 -18.64
C GLY A 649 -15.40 -15.52 -18.71
N PHE A 650 -14.74 -14.69 -19.53
CA PHE A 650 -15.17 -13.30 -19.74
C PHE A 650 -16.58 -13.24 -20.33
N THR A 651 -16.88 -14.04 -21.35
CA THR A 651 -18.22 -14.09 -21.96
C THR A 651 -19.27 -14.59 -20.98
N ALA A 652 -18.96 -15.66 -20.23
CA ALA A 652 -19.86 -16.22 -19.22
C ALA A 652 -20.15 -15.22 -18.08
N ALA A 653 -19.12 -14.57 -17.55
CA ALA A 653 -19.25 -13.55 -16.51
C ALA A 653 -20.07 -12.34 -16.97
N GLY A 654 -19.90 -11.91 -18.22
CA GLY A 654 -20.74 -10.88 -18.82
C GLY A 654 -22.20 -11.31 -18.97
N GLY A 655 -22.43 -12.57 -19.34
CA GLY A 655 -23.77 -13.18 -19.44
C GLY A 655 -24.48 -13.30 -18.09
N ASP A 656 -23.75 -13.59 -17.02
CA ASP A 656 -24.23 -13.66 -15.64
C ASP A 656 -24.50 -12.27 -15.01
N GLY A 657 -24.07 -11.20 -15.69
CA GLY A 657 -24.34 -9.82 -15.28
C GLY A 657 -23.22 -9.15 -14.48
N LEU A 658 -22.09 -9.82 -14.22
CA LEU A 658 -20.98 -9.28 -13.42
C LEU A 658 -20.54 -7.89 -13.91
N PHE A 659 -20.27 -7.73 -15.21
CA PHE A 659 -19.82 -6.45 -15.74
C PHE A 659 -20.89 -5.37 -15.68
N SER A 660 -22.18 -5.73 -15.73
CA SER A 660 -23.27 -4.76 -15.55
C SER A 660 -23.31 -4.25 -14.11
N THR A 661 -23.11 -5.14 -13.14
CA THR A 661 -23.00 -4.78 -11.72
C THR A 661 -21.79 -3.88 -11.47
N LEU A 662 -20.61 -4.23 -12.01
CA LEU A 662 -19.41 -3.38 -11.88
C LEU A 662 -19.65 -1.97 -12.45
N LYS A 663 -20.25 -1.86 -13.64
CA LYS A 663 -20.60 -0.55 -14.22
C LYS A 663 -21.64 0.21 -13.40
N GLY A 664 -22.63 -0.50 -12.86
CA GLY A 664 -23.62 0.09 -11.94
C GLY A 664 -23.00 0.67 -10.67
N ARG A 665 -21.86 0.11 -10.23
CA ARG A 665 -21.04 0.62 -9.12
C ARG A 665 -20.07 1.73 -9.53
N GLY A 666 -20.03 2.14 -10.80
CA GLY A 666 -19.15 3.20 -11.31
C GLY A 666 -17.77 2.74 -11.76
N VAL A 667 -17.55 1.43 -11.91
CA VAL A 667 -16.29 0.85 -12.41
C VAL A 667 -16.20 1.05 -13.92
N ARG A 668 -15.07 1.61 -14.40
CA ARG A 668 -14.76 1.64 -15.83
C ARG A 668 -14.11 0.33 -16.27
N ILE A 669 -14.42 -0.14 -17.47
CA ILE A 669 -13.89 -1.40 -18.00
C ILE A 669 -13.09 -1.13 -19.29
N SER A 670 -11.83 -1.55 -19.32
CA SER A 670 -10.98 -1.53 -20.51
C SER A 670 -10.48 -2.92 -20.86
N VAL A 671 -10.54 -3.30 -22.13
CA VAL A 671 -10.12 -4.64 -22.60
C VAL A 671 -9.02 -4.49 -23.63
N LEU A 672 -7.92 -5.23 -23.47
CA LEU A 672 -6.85 -5.29 -24.46
C LEU A 672 -7.19 -6.30 -25.56
N VAL A 673 -7.16 -5.86 -26.81
CA VAL A 673 -7.38 -6.70 -27.99
C VAL A 673 -6.03 -6.95 -28.65
N HIS A 674 -5.54 -8.19 -28.48
CA HIS A 674 -4.27 -8.62 -29.08
C HIS A 674 -4.37 -8.81 -30.58
N ASP A 675 -5.41 -9.52 -31.03
CA ASP A 675 -5.76 -9.63 -32.44
C ASP A 675 -7.21 -10.15 -32.57
N VAL A 676 -7.71 -10.16 -33.81
CA VAL A 676 -9.00 -10.77 -34.19
C VAL A 676 -8.81 -11.79 -35.31
N LEU A 677 -7.60 -12.35 -35.42
CA LEU A 677 -7.23 -13.31 -36.46
C LEU A 677 -8.06 -14.60 -36.45
N PRO A 678 -8.53 -15.13 -35.30
CA PRO A 678 -9.47 -16.24 -35.31
C PRO A 678 -10.73 -15.95 -36.15
N ILE A 679 -11.16 -14.68 -36.22
CA ILE A 679 -12.33 -14.24 -36.98
C ILE A 679 -11.98 -13.99 -38.45
N THR A 680 -10.88 -13.26 -38.71
CA THR A 680 -10.52 -12.83 -40.07
C THR A 680 -9.80 -13.92 -40.89
N ALA A 681 -9.14 -14.87 -40.22
CA ALA A 681 -8.39 -15.95 -40.84
C ALA A 681 -8.60 -17.32 -40.14
N PRO A 682 -9.85 -17.81 -40.03
CA PRO A 682 -10.21 -19.00 -39.25
C PRO A 682 -9.50 -20.29 -39.70
N LYS A 683 -9.04 -20.34 -40.95
CA LYS A 683 -8.26 -21.46 -41.51
C LYS A 683 -6.98 -21.76 -40.73
N PHE A 684 -6.43 -20.76 -40.03
CA PHE A 684 -5.21 -20.92 -39.26
C PHE A 684 -5.44 -21.39 -37.83
N PHE A 685 -6.66 -21.35 -37.29
CA PHE A 685 -6.94 -21.62 -35.87
C PHE A 685 -7.72 -22.91 -35.70
N PRO A 686 -7.74 -23.53 -34.51
CA PRO A 686 -8.58 -24.70 -34.26
C PRO A 686 -10.05 -24.46 -34.63
N PRO A 687 -10.82 -25.50 -34.99
CA PRO A 687 -12.25 -25.36 -35.22
C PRO A 687 -12.94 -24.66 -34.04
N ASP A 688 -13.99 -23.89 -34.34
CA ASP A 688 -14.81 -23.11 -33.39
C ASP A 688 -14.09 -21.95 -32.66
N ALA A 689 -12.78 -21.76 -32.90
CA ALA A 689 -12.04 -20.62 -32.34
C ALA A 689 -12.58 -19.28 -32.86
N ASP A 690 -13.11 -19.23 -34.08
CA ASP A 690 -13.69 -18.03 -34.66
C ASP A 690 -14.99 -17.62 -33.96
N GLN A 691 -15.87 -18.58 -33.64
CA GLN A 691 -17.10 -18.30 -32.91
C GLN A 691 -16.80 -17.86 -31.48
N LEU A 692 -15.89 -18.55 -30.79
CA LEU A 692 -15.46 -18.16 -29.45
C LEU A 692 -14.90 -16.73 -29.41
N HIS A 693 -14.11 -16.36 -30.41
CA HIS A 693 -13.53 -15.01 -30.49
C HIS A 693 -14.58 -13.95 -30.84
N LYS A 694 -15.55 -14.28 -31.69
CA LYS A 694 -16.71 -13.40 -31.98
C LYS A 694 -17.53 -13.15 -30.73
N ASP A 695 -17.86 -14.19 -29.97
CA ASP A 695 -18.65 -14.08 -28.75
C ASP A 695 -17.93 -13.22 -27.69
N TRP A 696 -16.62 -13.46 -27.51
CA TRP A 696 -15.78 -12.65 -26.64
C TRP A 696 -15.71 -11.18 -27.09
N LEU A 697 -15.47 -10.92 -28.38
CA LEU A 697 -15.38 -9.55 -28.90
C LEU A 697 -16.73 -8.82 -28.80
N GLN A 698 -17.84 -9.52 -28.99
CA GLN A 698 -19.19 -8.98 -28.77
C GLN A 698 -19.42 -8.63 -27.29
N ALA A 699 -19.03 -9.51 -26.36
CA ALA A 699 -19.10 -9.23 -24.93
C ALA A 699 -18.22 -8.04 -24.55
N ALA A 700 -16.97 -8.00 -25.02
CA ALA A 700 -16.05 -6.88 -24.79
C ALA A 700 -16.62 -5.57 -25.34
N SER A 701 -17.18 -5.58 -26.56
CA SER A 701 -17.83 -4.42 -27.16
C SER A 701 -19.05 -3.93 -26.38
N ARG A 702 -19.81 -4.86 -25.79
CA ARG A 702 -21.00 -4.53 -25.00
C ARG A 702 -20.67 -3.89 -23.66
N PHE A 703 -19.62 -4.37 -22.99
CA PHE A 703 -19.36 -4.01 -21.59
C PHE A 703 -18.18 -3.03 -21.41
N ALA A 704 -17.15 -3.09 -22.25
CA ALA A 704 -16.02 -2.19 -22.13
C ALA A 704 -16.40 -0.74 -22.45
N ASP A 705 -15.77 0.19 -21.75
CA ASP A 705 -15.78 1.61 -22.09
C ASP A 705 -14.65 1.92 -23.11
N THR A 706 -13.58 1.12 -23.09
CA THR A 706 -12.44 1.26 -24.02
C THR A 706 -11.92 -0.11 -24.47
N LEU A 707 -11.77 -0.31 -25.78
CA LEU A 707 -10.98 -1.38 -26.37
C LEU A 707 -9.60 -0.83 -26.72
N ILE A 708 -8.56 -1.45 -26.17
CA ILE A 708 -7.18 -1.06 -26.40
C ILE A 708 -6.60 -2.05 -27.41
N CYS A 709 -6.31 -1.59 -28.62
CA CYS A 709 -5.71 -2.39 -29.67
C CYS A 709 -4.19 -2.23 -29.65
N ILE A 710 -3.47 -3.32 -29.87
CA ILE A 710 -2.00 -3.32 -29.78
C ILE A 710 -1.33 -2.75 -31.04
N SER A 711 -2.12 -2.48 -32.08
CA SER A 711 -1.72 -1.85 -33.33
C SER A 711 -2.93 -1.21 -34.02
N SER A 712 -2.67 -0.28 -34.93
CA SER A 712 -3.67 0.37 -35.79
C SER A 712 -4.29 -0.65 -36.73
N ALA A 713 -3.49 -1.60 -37.24
CA ALA A 713 -4.00 -2.73 -38.02
C ALA A 713 -5.06 -3.54 -37.26
N VAL A 714 -4.82 -3.88 -35.99
CA VAL A 714 -5.81 -4.57 -35.15
C VAL A 714 -7.03 -3.69 -34.89
N ALA A 715 -6.84 -2.38 -34.66
CA ALA A 715 -7.95 -1.46 -34.48
C ALA A 715 -8.87 -1.38 -35.71
N ASP A 716 -8.30 -1.38 -36.92
CA ASP A 716 -9.05 -1.38 -38.16
C ASP A 716 -9.81 -2.69 -38.38
N ASP A 717 -9.18 -3.83 -38.09
CA ASP A 717 -9.87 -5.13 -38.13
C ASP A 717 -11.03 -5.20 -37.12
N VAL A 718 -10.81 -4.70 -35.90
CA VAL A 718 -11.85 -4.61 -34.87
C VAL A 718 -13.00 -3.72 -35.36
N ARG A 719 -12.73 -2.53 -35.89
CA ARG A 719 -13.76 -1.63 -36.45
C ARG A 719 -14.54 -2.28 -37.59
N ALA A 720 -13.87 -3.05 -38.44
CA ALA A 720 -14.52 -3.74 -39.55
C ALA A 720 -15.52 -4.80 -39.08
N ILE A 721 -15.16 -5.54 -38.02
CA ILE A 721 -15.97 -6.64 -37.45
C ILE A 721 -17.08 -6.11 -36.55
N LEU A 722 -16.81 -5.09 -35.73
CA LEU A 722 -17.74 -4.63 -34.71
C LEU A 722 -19.06 -4.13 -35.32
N ARG A 723 -20.15 -4.60 -34.75
CA ARG A 723 -21.52 -4.18 -35.01
C ARG A 723 -22.18 -3.89 -33.66
N PRO A 724 -21.86 -2.74 -33.02
CA PRO A 724 -22.32 -2.44 -31.68
C PRO A 724 -23.86 -2.28 -31.66
N THR A 725 -24.50 -2.86 -30.66
CA THR A 725 -25.95 -2.76 -30.44
C THR A 725 -26.33 -1.62 -29.47
N GLY A 726 -25.35 -0.81 -29.05
CA GLY A 726 -25.48 0.33 -28.15
C GLY A 726 -24.34 1.34 -28.35
N THR A 727 -24.01 2.12 -27.32
CA THR A 727 -22.86 3.04 -27.37
C THR A 727 -21.58 2.25 -27.61
N PRO A 728 -20.85 2.47 -28.72
CA PRO A 728 -19.62 1.76 -28.98
C PRO A 728 -18.55 2.13 -27.95
N PRO A 729 -17.67 1.19 -27.57
CA PRO A 729 -16.50 1.50 -26.78
C PRO A 729 -15.56 2.41 -27.59
N ARG A 730 -14.77 3.23 -26.88
CA ARG A 730 -13.64 3.93 -27.52
C ARG A 730 -12.61 2.91 -27.98
N ILE A 731 -11.99 3.11 -29.13
CA ILE A 731 -10.93 2.25 -29.65
C ILE A 731 -9.64 3.05 -29.66
N GLU A 732 -8.72 2.66 -28.79
CA GLU A 732 -7.42 3.31 -28.59
C GLU A 732 -6.30 2.38 -29.05
N VAL A 733 -5.19 2.94 -29.52
CA VAL A 733 -4.05 2.15 -30.00
C VAL A 733 -2.86 2.36 -29.09
N ILE A 734 -2.32 1.28 -28.52
CA ILE A 734 -1.11 1.30 -27.71
C ILE A 734 -0.19 0.16 -28.14
N HIS A 735 0.92 0.52 -28.79
CA HIS A 735 1.97 -0.44 -29.15
C HIS A 735 2.59 -1.09 -27.92
N HIS A 736 2.97 -2.35 -28.04
CA HIS A 736 3.60 -3.08 -26.93
C HIS A 736 4.96 -2.53 -26.54
N GLY A 737 5.29 -2.72 -25.26
CA GLY A 737 6.67 -2.70 -24.81
C GLY A 737 7.44 -3.92 -25.33
N ALA A 738 8.77 -3.86 -25.35
CA ALA A 738 9.57 -4.97 -25.90
C ALA A 738 10.93 -5.17 -25.23
N ASP A 739 11.29 -4.41 -24.20
CA ASP A 739 12.48 -4.68 -23.41
C ASP A 739 12.38 -6.05 -22.75
N ILE A 740 13.38 -6.87 -23.01
CA ILE A 740 13.54 -8.21 -22.44
C ILE A 740 14.23 -8.05 -21.09
N GLU A 741 13.56 -7.46 -20.10
CA GLU A 741 13.98 -7.72 -18.72
C GLU A 741 13.66 -9.18 -18.40
N SER A 742 14.60 -9.90 -17.79
CA SER A 742 14.54 -11.35 -17.59
C SER A 742 13.27 -11.77 -16.85
N SER A 743 12.24 -12.13 -17.61
CA SER A 743 10.92 -12.50 -17.10
C SER A 743 10.94 -13.86 -16.38
N SER A 744 12.07 -14.57 -16.47
CA SER A 744 12.38 -15.83 -15.82
C SER A 744 13.81 -15.82 -15.27
N PRO A 745 14.11 -16.50 -14.14
CA PRO A 745 15.48 -16.66 -13.64
C PRO A 745 16.40 -17.29 -14.70
N SER A 746 17.64 -16.79 -14.83
CA SER A 746 18.66 -17.41 -15.68
C SER A 746 18.81 -18.88 -15.30
N ARG A 747 18.65 -19.76 -16.29
CA ARG A 747 18.94 -21.20 -16.17
C ARG A 747 20.36 -21.55 -16.63
N GLY A 748 21.17 -20.52 -16.91
CA GLY A 748 22.42 -20.64 -17.65
C GLY A 748 22.21 -21.14 -19.09
N LEU A 749 23.32 -21.20 -19.84
CA LEU A 749 23.36 -21.81 -21.16
C LEU A 749 23.55 -23.33 -21.04
N PRO A 750 22.81 -24.16 -21.82
CA PRO A 750 23.02 -25.61 -21.82
C PRO A 750 24.43 -25.96 -22.33
N GLY A 751 24.99 -27.10 -21.89
CA GLY A 751 26.39 -27.47 -22.16
C GLY A 751 26.76 -27.55 -23.65
N ASN A 752 25.80 -27.76 -24.55
CA ASN A 752 26.01 -27.76 -26.00
C ASN A 752 25.79 -26.40 -26.67
N ALA A 753 25.30 -25.37 -25.96
CA ALA A 753 24.94 -24.07 -26.52
C ALA A 753 26.12 -23.42 -27.24
N ARG A 754 27.32 -23.45 -26.66
CA ARG A 754 28.52 -22.83 -27.25
C ARG A 754 28.88 -23.42 -28.61
N LYS A 755 28.71 -24.74 -28.78
CA LYS A 755 28.95 -25.41 -30.06
C LYS A 755 27.91 -25.00 -31.10
N LEU A 756 26.63 -24.94 -30.71
CA LEU A 756 25.58 -24.49 -31.61
C LEU A 756 25.78 -23.03 -32.03
N LEU A 757 25.98 -22.11 -31.08
CA LEU A 757 26.18 -20.68 -31.35
C LEU A 757 27.35 -20.44 -32.32
N LYS A 758 28.46 -21.19 -32.17
CA LYS A 758 29.58 -21.15 -33.11
C LYS A 758 29.18 -21.64 -34.51
N SER A 759 28.35 -22.69 -34.60
CA SER A 759 27.82 -23.18 -35.87
C SER A 759 26.90 -22.17 -36.55
N LEU A 760 26.04 -21.50 -35.79
CA LEU A 760 25.13 -20.47 -36.29
C LEU A 760 25.90 -19.25 -36.80
N SER A 761 26.98 -18.86 -36.11
CA SER A 761 27.80 -17.71 -36.52
C SER A 761 28.71 -18.01 -37.73
N ALA A 762 28.88 -19.27 -38.11
CA ALA A 762 29.78 -19.68 -39.19
C ALA A 762 29.17 -19.58 -40.60
N ALA A 763 27.85 -19.38 -40.70
CA ALA A 763 27.14 -19.22 -41.97
C ALA A 763 25.95 -18.26 -41.78
N PRO A 764 25.45 -17.59 -42.84
CA PRO A 764 24.24 -16.78 -42.73
C PRO A 764 23.08 -17.57 -42.13
N THR A 765 22.63 -17.16 -40.95
CA THR A 765 21.59 -17.83 -40.17
C THR A 765 20.33 -16.98 -40.11
N PHE A 766 19.21 -17.57 -40.52
CA PHE A 766 17.88 -16.95 -40.48
C PHE A 766 17.08 -17.50 -39.31
N LEU A 767 16.59 -16.59 -38.47
CA LEU A 767 15.92 -16.92 -37.22
C LEU A 767 14.42 -16.66 -37.32
N MET A 768 13.61 -17.65 -36.97
CA MET A 768 12.18 -17.51 -36.72
C MET A 768 11.92 -17.68 -35.23
N VAL A 769 11.22 -16.75 -34.59
CA VAL A 769 10.90 -16.78 -33.15
C VAL A 769 9.40 -16.74 -32.93
N GLY A 770 8.90 -17.66 -32.11
CA GLY A 770 7.49 -17.72 -31.69
C GLY A 770 6.98 -19.16 -31.64
N THR A 771 5.85 -19.37 -30.96
CA THR A 771 5.14 -20.66 -30.93
C THR A 771 4.94 -21.17 -32.35
N VAL A 772 5.22 -22.46 -32.58
CA VAL A 772 5.01 -23.11 -33.87
C VAL A 772 3.52 -23.23 -34.12
N GLU A 773 3.01 -22.37 -35.00
CA GLU A 773 1.59 -22.20 -35.33
C GLU A 773 1.38 -22.14 -36.86
N PRO A 774 0.17 -22.48 -37.37
CA PRO A 774 -0.11 -22.55 -38.80
C PRO A 774 0.18 -21.27 -39.58
N ARG A 775 -0.16 -20.11 -39.01
CA ARG A 775 -0.02 -18.79 -39.66
C ARG A 775 1.41 -18.27 -39.75
N LYS A 776 2.38 -18.89 -39.07
CA LYS A 776 3.75 -18.37 -38.94
C LYS A 776 4.65 -18.67 -40.15
N GLY A 777 4.10 -19.28 -41.20
CA GLY A 777 4.81 -19.52 -42.46
C GLY A 777 5.91 -20.60 -42.39
N HIS A 778 5.94 -21.45 -41.36
CA HIS A 778 7.01 -22.44 -41.18
C HIS A 778 7.17 -23.41 -42.35
N LEU A 779 6.06 -23.90 -42.93
CA LEU A 779 6.12 -24.81 -44.07
C LEU A 779 6.73 -24.14 -45.30
N GLN A 780 6.35 -22.89 -45.58
CA GLN A 780 6.92 -22.11 -46.68
C GLN A 780 8.41 -21.84 -46.44
N ALA A 781 8.79 -21.46 -45.22
CA ALA A 781 10.19 -21.24 -44.86
C ALA A 781 11.03 -22.51 -45.06
N ILE A 782 10.59 -23.67 -44.54
CA ILE A 782 11.33 -24.93 -44.72
C ILE A 782 11.47 -25.27 -46.22
N ALA A 783 10.40 -25.15 -46.99
CA ALA A 783 10.43 -25.41 -48.43
C ALA A 783 11.32 -24.41 -49.20
N ALA A 784 11.35 -23.14 -48.81
CA ALA A 784 12.25 -22.15 -49.41
C ALA A 784 13.71 -22.50 -49.12
N PHE A 785 14.03 -22.93 -47.90
CA PHE A 785 15.37 -23.39 -47.55
C PHE A 785 15.77 -24.68 -48.25
N ASP A 786 14.82 -25.58 -48.54
CA ASP A 786 15.07 -26.74 -49.42
C ASP A 786 15.60 -26.30 -50.79
N LEU A 787 14.97 -25.28 -51.41
CA LEU A 787 15.42 -24.73 -52.69
C LEU A 787 16.82 -24.09 -52.59
N LEU A 788 17.07 -23.31 -51.53
CA LEU A 788 18.38 -22.68 -51.29
C LEU A 788 19.48 -23.74 -51.10
N TRP A 789 19.19 -24.81 -50.36
CA TRP A 789 20.14 -25.90 -50.14
C TRP A 789 20.37 -26.75 -51.39
N GLN A 790 19.36 -26.95 -52.24
CA GLN A 790 19.51 -27.60 -53.55
C GLN A 790 20.41 -26.79 -54.50
N LYS A 791 20.35 -25.46 -54.41
CA LYS A 791 21.28 -24.54 -55.09
C LYS A 791 22.68 -24.48 -54.43
N ASN A 792 22.95 -25.32 -53.42
CA ASN A 792 24.19 -25.35 -52.64
C ASN A 792 24.52 -24.05 -51.88
N LEU A 793 23.52 -23.24 -51.52
CA LEU A 793 23.77 -22.10 -50.64
C LEU A 793 24.03 -22.57 -49.20
N ASN A 794 25.10 -22.03 -48.60
CA ASN A 794 25.47 -22.30 -47.22
C ASN A 794 24.71 -21.37 -46.26
N VAL A 795 23.45 -21.67 -45.99
CA VAL A 795 22.58 -20.89 -45.09
C VAL A 795 21.92 -21.80 -44.04
N ASN A 796 21.65 -21.26 -42.86
CA ASN A 796 20.95 -21.97 -41.78
C ASN A 796 19.55 -21.40 -41.56
N LEU A 797 18.61 -22.27 -41.19
CA LEU A 797 17.30 -21.90 -40.65
C LEU A 797 17.21 -22.36 -39.20
N VAL A 798 16.91 -21.41 -38.30
CA VAL A 798 16.69 -21.67 -36.87
C VAL A 798 15.27 -21.28 -36.53
N VAL A 799 14.51 -22.24 -36.00
CA VAL A 799 13.17 -22.02 -35.45
C VAL A 799 13.28 -22.11 -33.93
N VAL A 800 12.87 -21.05 -33.24
CA VAL A 800 12.79 -21.02 -31.77
C VAL A 800 11.34 -20.89 -31.36
N GLY A 801 10.86 -21.86 -30.59
CA GLY A 801 9.51 -21.85 -30.07
C GLY A 801 8.97 -23.25 -29.82
N LYS A 802 8.02 -23.36 -28.88
CA LYS A 802 7.37 -24.63 -28.59
C LYS A 802 6.34 -24.97 -29.65
N GLU A 803 6.05 -26.25 -29.77
CA GLU A 803 4.89 -26.75 -30.49
C GLU A 803 3.58 -26.18 -29.91
N GLY A 804 2.72 -25.60 -30.76
CA GLY A 804 1.45 -24.96 -30.35
C GLY A 804 0.29 -25.95 -30.16
N TRP A 805 -0.64 -25.63 -29.26
CA TRP A 805 -1.89 -26.39 -29.01
C TRP A 805 -1.72 -27.87 -28.68
N THR A 806 -0.64 -28.26 -27.98
CA THR A 806 -0.35 -29.66 -27.60
C THR A 806 -1.43 -30.33 -26.73
N GLY A 807 -2.34 -29.54 -26.13
CA GLY A 807 -3.50 -30.05 -25.39
C GLY A 807 -4.70 -30.45 -26.26
N LEU A 808 -4.66 -30.21 -27.58
CA LEU A 808 -5.71 -30.62 -28.52
C LEU A 808 -5.33 -31.90 -29.26
N ASP A 809 -6.32 -32.62 -29.79
CA ASP A 809 -6.07 -33.71 -30.74
C ASP A 809 -5.41 -33.18 -32.02
N ASP A 810 -4.44 -33.92 -32.58
CA ASP A 810 -3.69 -33.54 -33.78
C ASP A 810 -4.58 -33.15 -34.97
N ARG A 811 -5.78 -33.75 -35.09
CA ARG A 811 -6.74 -33.42 -36.16
C ARG A 811 -7.29 -31.99 -36.06
N LEU A 812 -7.29 -31.43 -34.86
CA LEU A 812 -7.77 -30.07 -34.57
C LEU A 812 -6.65 -29.02 -34.66
N ARG A 813 -5.39 -29.46 -34.78
CA ARG A 813 -4.20 -28.61 -34.72
C ARG A 813 -3.70 -28.11 -36.08
N ARG A 814 -4.56 -28.21 -37.10
CA ARG A 814 -4.30 -27.73 -38.47
C ARG A 814 -2.97 -28.27 -39.02
N THR A 815 -2.06 -27.40 -39.45
CA THR A 815 -0.77 -27.77 -40.05
C THR A 815 0.34 -28.01 -39.02
N ILE A 816 0.10 -27.85 -37.71
CA ILE A 816 1.15 -28.06 -36.69
C ILE A 816 1.76 -29.46 -36.77
N PRO A 817 0.98 -30.57 -36.81
CA PRO A 817 1.57 -31.91 -36.92
C PRO A 817 2.43 -32.10 -38.18
N GLN A 818 2.07 -31.43 -39.28
CA GLN A 818 2.86 -31.45 -40.51
C GLN A 818 4.17 -30.66 -40.35
N ILE A 819 4.12 -29.48 -39.71
CA ILE A 819 5.30 -28.64 -39.45
C ILE A 819 6.28 -29.40 -38.56
N THR A 820 5.81 -29.95 -37.44
CA THR A 820 6.67 -30.64 -36.46
C THR A 820 7.25 -31.92 -37.05
N SER A 821 6.46 -32.70 -37.81
CA SER A 821 6.96 -33.86 -38.56
C SER A 821 8.07 -33.46 -39.53
N ARG A 822 7.90 -32.36 -40.28
CA ARG A 822 8.90 -31.90 -41.25
C ARG A 822 10.17 -31.37 -40.57
N LEU A 823 10.05 -30.63 -39.47
CA LEU A 823 11.20 -30.19 -38.67
C LEU A 823 11.96 -31.37 -38.06
N ASN A 824 11.26 -32.39 -37.57
CA ASN A 824 11.84 -33.54 -36.88
C ASN A 824 12.51 -34.55 -37.83
N LYS A 825 11.94 -34.77 -39.01
CA LYS A 825 12.41 -35.78 -39.98
C LYS A 825 13.28 -35.20 -41.10
N HIS A 826 13.59 -33.90 -41.04
CA HIS A 826 14.36 -33.25 -42.10
C HIS A 826 15.79 -33.79 -42.23
N PRO A 827 16.31 -34.05 -43.45
CA PRO A 827 17.70 -34.46 -43.66
C PRO A 827 18.75 -33.46 -43.15
N GLU A 828 18.37 -32.18 -43.07
CA GLU A 828 19.24 -31.08 -42.61
C GLU A 828 19.10 -30.77 -41.11
N ARG A 829 18.28 -31.52 -40.37
CA ARG A 829 18.09 -31.32 -38.93
C ARG A 829 19.42 -31.44 -38.18
N ASN A 830 19.68 -30.50 -37.28
CA ASN A 830 20.92 -30.37 -36.50
C ASN A 830 22.19 -30.14 -37.34
N ARG A 831 22.05 -29.84 -38.65
CA ARG A 831 23.15 -29.50 -39.56
C ARG A 831 23.00 -28.07 -40.06
N ARG A 832 21.90 -27.79 -40.75
CA ARG A 832 21.52 -26.47 -41.29
C ARG A 832 20.11 -26.04 -40.87
N LEU A 833 19.30 -26.98 -40.38
CA LEU A 833 17.98 -26.74 -39.79
C LEU A 833 18.00 -27.03 -38.29
N PHE A 834 17.64 -26.05 -37.47
CA PHE A 834 17.59 -26.20 -36.02
C PHE A 834 16.21 -25.82 -35.50
N TRP A 835 15.64 -26.65 -34.63
CA TRP A 835 14.43 -26.32 -33.89
C TRP A 835 14.74 -26.36 -32.39
N LEU A 836 14.62 -25.21 -31.72
CA LEU A 836 14.96 -25.02 -30.32
C LEU A 836 13.69 -24.75 -29.52
N GLU A 837 13.37 -25.66 -28.60
CA GLU A 837 12.16 -25.63 -27.81
C GLU A 837 12.45 -25.25 -26.36
N GLY A 838 11.59 -24.40 -25.78
CA GLY A 838 11.62 -24.09 -24.34
C GLY A 838 12.94 -23.51 -23.82
N ILE A 839 13.70 -22.82 -24.68
CA ILE A 839 14.95 -22.18 -24.29
C ILE A 839 14.71 -21.01 -23.33
N SER A 840 15.69 -20.71 -22.47
CA SER A 840 15.66 -19.55 -21.57
C SER A 840 15.79 -18.24 -22.36
N ASP A 841 15.33 -17.13 -21.76
CA ASP A 841 15.50 -15.79 -22.32
C ASP A 841 16.99 -15.48 -22.61
N GLU A 842 17.89 -15.86 -21.70
CA GLU A 842 19.35 -15.75 -21.88
C GLU A 842 19.85 -16.53 -23.11
N TYR A 843 19.33 -17.74 -23.33
CA TYR A 843 19.73 -18.52 -24.49
C TYR A 843 19.12 -17.95 -25.78
N LEU A 844 17.88 -17.45 -25.73
CA LEU A 844 17.25 -16.76 -26.85
C LEU A 844 18.05 -15.50 -27.25
N GLU A 845 18.50 -14.70 -26.29
CA GLU A 845 19.39 -13.56 -26.57
C GLU A 845 20.69 -13.99 -27.26
N ALA A 846 21.32 -15.07 -26.80
CA ALA A 846 22.52 -15.59 -27.44
C ALA A 846 22.23 -16.06 -28.88
N ILE A 847 21.08 -16.67 -29.14
CA ILE A 847 20.65 -17.08 -30.48
C ILE A 847 20.38 -15.87 -31.38
N TYR A 848 19.74 -14.81 -30.88
CA TYR A 848 19.59 -13.54 -31.61
C TYR A 848 20.96 -12.98 -32.03
N ASN A 849 21.93 -12.93 -31.10
CA ASN A 849 23.28 -12.41 -31.36
C ASN A 849 24.07 -13.28 -32.35
N ALA A 850 23.85 -14.60 -32.37
CA ALA A 850 24.50 -15.52 -33.31
C ALA A 850 23.81 -15.60 -34.68
N SER A 851 22.62 -15.00 -34.82
CA SER A 851 21.84 -15.01 -36.05
C SER A 851 22.24 -13.87 -36.98
N THR A 852 21.94 -14.02 -38.27
CA THR A 852 22.32 -13.07 -39.32
C THR A 852 21.14 -12.21 -39.79
N CYS A 853 19.92 -12.74 -39.67
CA CYS A 853 18.67 -12.09 -40.03
C CYS A 853 17.52 -12.71 -39.23
N LEU A 854 16.54 -11.91 -38.81
CA LEU A 854 15.21 -12.41 -38.45
C LEU A 854 14.39 -12.65 -39.72
N LEU A 855 13.70 -13.78 -39.80
CA LEU A 855 12.72 -14.09 -40.82
C LEU A 855 11.31 -14.12 -40.19
N ALA A 856 10.53 -13.07 -40.44
CA ALA A 856 9.14 -12.94 -40.01
C ALA A 856 8.20 -13.27 -41.18
N ALA A 857 7.97 -14.56 -41.42
CA ALA A 857 7.16 -15.04 -42.55
C ALA A 857 5.64 -15.13 -42.26
N SER A 858 5.19 -14.61 -41.11
CA SER A 858 3.81 -14.72 -40.64
C SER A 858 2.80 -14.16 -41.64
N GLU A 859 1.75 -14.92 -41.93
CA GLU A 859 0.61 -14.54 -42.79
C GLU A 859 -0.42 -13.64 -42.08
N GLY A 860 -0.34 -13.55 -40.75
CA GLY A 860 -1.11 -12.61 -39.94
C GLY A 860 -0.52 -12.51 -38.53
N GLU A 861 -0.51 -11.31 -37.95
CA GLU A 861 -0.01 -10.99 -36.61
C GLU A 861 -0.84 -9.86 -35.97
N GLY A 862 -0.86 -9.80 -34.64
CA GLY A 862 -1.40 -8.63 -33.93
C GLY A 862 -0.39 -7.49 -33.76
N PHE A 863 0.91 -7.79 -33.64
CA PHE A 863 1.98 -6.79 -33.47
C PHE A 863 3.32 -7.25 -34.05
N GLY A 864 3.87 -8.35 -33.54
CA GLY A 864 5.16 -8.89 -33.99
C GLY A 864 6.35 -8.52 -33.09
N LEU A 865 6.26 -8.86 -31.80
CA LEU A 865 7.35 -8.66 -30.83
C LEU A 865 8.75 -9.10 -31.33
N PRO A 866 8.91 -10.23 -32.06
CA PRO A 866 10.22 -10.62 -32.60
C PRO A 866 10.89 -9.56 -33.50
N LEU A 867 10.11 -8.73 -34.21
CA LEU A 867 10.67 -7.63 -35.02
C LEU A 867 11.38 -6.61 -34.13
N ILE A 868 10.75 -6.25 -33.01
CA ILE A 868 11.34 -5.30 -32.06
C ILE A 868 12.54 -5.92 -31.33
N GLU A 869 12.44 -7.17 -30.91
CA GLU A 869 13.55 -7.90 -30.29
C GLU A 869 14.77 -7.95 -31.23
N ALA A 870 14.55 -8.22 -32.53
CA ALA A 870 15.60 -8.15 -33.55
C ALA A 870 16.16 -6.73 -33.72
N ALA A 871 15.31 -5.71 -33.76
CA ALA A 871 15.71 -4.32 -33.87
C ALA A 871 16.62 -3.87 -32.72
N GLN A 872 16.29 -4.23 -31.48
CA GLN A 872 17.11 -3.95 -30.30
C GLN A 872 18.53 -4.52 -30.41
N LYS A 873 18.67 -5.67 -31.07
CA LYS A 873 19.96 -6.33 -31.32
C LYS A 873 20.60 -5.90 -32.64
N LYS A 874 20.01 -4.92 -33.34
CA LYS A 874 20.41 -4.46 -34.69
C LYS A 874 20.47 -5.60 -35.71
N LEU A 875 19.66 -6.64 -35.51
CA LEU A 875 19.56 -7.78 -36.39
C LEU A 875 18.65 -7.40 -37.57
N PRO A 876 19.13 -7.48 -38.82
CA PRO A 876 18.29 -7.21 -39.98
C PRO A 876 17.06 -8.09 -40.04
N ILE A 877 15.99 -7.58 -40.66
CA ILE A 877 14.69 -8.25 -40.71
C ILE A 877 14.27 -8.47 -42.17
N ILE A 878 13.88 -9.70 -42.49
CA ILE A 878 13.05 -10.01 -43.66
C ILE A 878 11.64 -10.30 -43.13
N ALA A 879 10.65 -9.53 -43.57
CA ALA A 879 9.27 -9.63 -43.10
C ALA A 879 8.30 -9.83 -44.27
N ARG A 880 7.20 -10.54 -44.05
CA ARG A 880 6.09 -10.54 -45.02
C ARG A 880 5.49 -9.14 -45.11
N ASP A 881 5.04 -8.74 -46.30
CA ASP A 881 4.37 -7.45 -46.51
C ASP A 881 2.92 -7.48 -46.00
N ILE A 882 2.74 -7.37 -44.68
CA ILE A 882 1.43 -7.27 -44.00
C ILE A 882 1.29 -5.91 -43.28
N PRO A 883 0.05 -5.38 -43.10
CA PRO A 883 -0.17 -4.04 -42.55
C PRO A 883 0.54 -3.80 -41.21
N VAL A 884 0.46 -4.74 -40.27
CA VAL A 884 1.08 -4.59 -38.94
C VAL A 884 2.61 -4.57 -38.98
N PHE A 885 3.24 -5.32 -39.89
CA PHE A 885 4.70 -5.26 -40.06
C PHE A 885 5.16 -3.98 -40.73
N ARG A 886 4.32 -3.35 -41.57
CA ARG A 886 4.56 -2.00 -42.09
C ARG A 886 4.41 -0.94 -41.00
N GLU A 887 3.40 -1.09 -40.14
CA GLU A 887 3.20 -0.21 -38.99
C GLU A 887 4.37 -0.25 -38.01
N VAL A 888 4.86 -1.46 -37.69
CA VAL A 888 5.91 -1.65 -36.70
C VAL A 888 7.31 -1.35 -37.25
N ALA A 889 7.65 -1.86 -38.44
CA ALA A 889 9.02 -1.76 -38.97
C ALA A 889 9.23 -0.66 -40.03
N GLY A 890 8.16 -0.04 -40.57
CA GLY A 890 8.28 1.05 -41.54
C GLY A 890 9.16 0.69 -42.75
N ASP A 891 10.17 1.52 -43.03
CA ASP A 891 11.16 1.27 -44.10
C ASP A 891 12.41 0.51 -43.61
N HIS A 892 12.41 0.06 -42.35
CA HIS A 892 13.55 -0.53 -41.67
C HIS A 892 13.57 -2.06 -41.70
N ALA A 893 12.71 -2.68 -42.51
CA ALA A 893 12.74 -4.11 -42.82
C ALA A 893 12.74 -4.35 -44.33
N ASN A 894 13.23 -5.53 -44.74
CA ASN A 894 13.14 -5.98 -46.12
C ASN A 894 11.87 -6.82 -46.30
N TYR A 895 10.94 -6.31 -47.11
CA TYR A 895 9.64 -6.95 -47.29
C TYR A 895 9.63 -7.94 -48.46
N PHE A 896 8.89 -9.03 -48.30
CA PHE A 896 8.54 -9.95 -49.38
C PHE A 896 7.04 -10.19 -49.42
N ASP A 897 6.53 -10.48 -50.62
CA ASP A 897 5.16 -10.90 -50.86
C ASP A 897 5.17 -12.27 -51.53
N GLY A 898 4.07 -13.02 -51.39
CA GLY A 898 3.87 -14.30 -52.04
C GLY A 898 3.70 -15.50 -51.11
N ALA A 899 2.87 -16.45 -51.53
CA ALA A 899 2.56 -17.67 -50.79
C ALA A 899 3.45 -18.85 -51.19
N GLN A 900 4.22 -18.74 -52.29
CA GLN A 900 5.02 -19.84 -52.81
C GLN A 900 6.44 -19.85 -52.22
N PRO A 901 7.06 -21.02 -51.99
CA PRO A 901 8.42 -21.12 -51.46
C PRO A 901 9.49 -20.41 -52.30
N GLU A 902 9.35 -20.41 -53.63
CA GLU A 902 10.28 -19.81 -54.58
C GLU A 902 10.40 -18.30 -54.34
N GLN A 903 9.28 -17.63 -54.06
CA GLN A 903 9.25 -16.18 -53.82
C GLN A 903 10.02 -15.79 -52.55
N LEU A 904 9.92 -16.63 -51.50
CA LEU A 904 10.67 -16.43 -50.27
C LEU A 904 12.16 -16.76 -50.45
N ALA A 905 12.50 -17.81 -51.19
CA ALA A 905 13.88 -18.14 -51.54
C ALA A 905 14.53 -16.98 -52.33
N ASP A 906 13.85 -16.45 -53.35
CA ASP A 906 14.31 -15.31 -54.14
C ASP A 906 14.45 -14.02 -53.31
N ALA A 907 13.56 -13.81 -52.33
CA ALA A 907 13.69 -12.69 -51.40
C ALA A 907 14.93 -12.83 -50.51
N ILE A 908 15.21 -14.03 -49.99
CA ILE A 908 16.40 -14.34 -49.20
C ILE A 908 17.68 -14.16 -50.03
N GLU A 909 17.71 -14.68 -51.27
CA GLU A 909 18.87 -14.52 -52.17
C GLU A 909 19.14 -13.04 -52.48
N ARG A 910 18.10 -12.29 -52.86
CA ARG A 910 18.22 -10.84 -53.07
C ARG A 910 18.70 -10.10 -51.83
N TRP A 911 18.20 -10.49 -50.66
CA TRP A 911 18.63 -9.91 -49.40
C TRP A 911 20.10 -10.22 -49.08
N LEU A 912 20.57 -11.45 -49.30
CA LEU A 912 21.98 -11.83 -49.13
C LEU A 912 22.91 -10.98 -50.01
N ILE A 913 22.51 -10.71 -51.26
CA ILE A 913 23.24 -9.82 -52.18
C ILE A 913 23.25 -8.38 -51.66
N LYS A 914 22.12 -7.86 -51.17
CA LYS A 914 22.09 -6.52 -50.57
C LYS A 914 22.95 -6.45 -49.30
N LYS A 915 22.91 -7.49 -48.47
CA LYS A 915 23.71 -7.58 -47.24
C LYS A 915 25.21 -7.53 -47.55
N SER A 916 25.67 -8.28 -48.56
CA SER A 916 27.09 -8.28 -48.94
C SER A 916 27.59 -6.93 -49.46
N LYS A 917 26.68 -6.10 -49.98
CA LYS A 917 26.94 -4.71 -50.40
C LYS A 917 26.72 -3.66 -49.30
N GLY A 918 26.17 -4.04 -48.14
CA GLY A 918 25.75 -3.10 -47.10
C GLY A 918 24.48 -2.29 -47.44
N GLU A 919 23.71 -2.71 -48.45
CA GLU A 919 22.51 -2.02 -48.96
C GLU A 919 21.19 -2.57 -48.38
N HIS A 920 21.25 -3.30 -47.26
CA HIS A 920 20.06 -3.83 -46.60
C HIS A 920 19.41 -2.79 -45.69
N ALA A 921 18.13 -2.98 -45.35
CA ALA A 921 17.44 -2.05 -44.47
C ALA A 921 18.05 -2.07 -43.06
N ASP A 922 18.22 -0.89 -42.46
CA ASP A 922 18.76 -0.76 -41.11
C ASP A 922 17.64 -0.94 -40.07
N SER A 923 17.45 -2.19 -39.64
CA SER A 923 16.44 -2.56 -38.63
C SER A 923 16.74 -1.99 -37.23
N GLY A 924 17.95 -1.50 -36.97
CA GLY A 924 18.28 -0.84 -35.70
C GLY A 924 17.61 0.53 -35.51
N LYS A 925 16.96 1.07 -36.55
CA LYS A 925 16.24 2.36 -36.52
C LYS A 925 14.74 2.23 -36.22
N ILE A 926 14.22 1.00 -36.13
CA ILE A 926 12.83 0.75 -35.73
C ILE A 926 12.59 1.39 -34.36
N GLN A 927 11.55 2.23 -34.27
CA GLN A 927 11.14 2.85 -33.01
C GLN A 927 10.36 1.83 -32.19
N TRP A 928 10.59 1.79 -30.89
CA TRP A 928 9.93 0.87 -29.99
C TRP A 928 9.81 1.45 -28.58
N LEU A 929 8.89 0.88 -27.79
CA LEU A 929 8.62 1.30 -26.42
C LEU A 929 9.22 0.31 -25.41
N THR A 930 9.72 0.81 -24.29
CA THR A 930 9.88 -0.04 -23.10
C THR A 930 8.52 -0.37 -22.49
N TRP A 931 8.43 -1.40 -21.65
CA TRP A 931 7.23 -1.70 -20.87
C TRP A 931 6.84 -0.55 -19.94
N GLN A 932 7.82 0.19 -19.43
CA GLN A 932 7.56 1.40 -18.67
C GLN A 932 6.86 2.46 -19.53
N GLN A 933 7.38 2.75 -20.73
CA GLN A 933 6.76 3.71 -21.65
C GLN A 933 5.37 3.24 -22.11
N ASN A 934 5.22 1.95 -22.40
CA ASN A 934 3.91 1.34 -22.70
C ASN A 934 2.91 1.58 -21.56
N VAL A 935 3.34 1.38 -20.31
CA VAL A 935 2.46 1.57 -19.15
C VAL A 935 2.14 3.05 -18.90
N GLU A 936 3.05 4.00 -19.15
CA GLU A 936 2.69 5.43 -19.05
C GLU A 936 1.63 5.84 -20.08
N ASN A 937 1.73 5.33 -21.32
CA ASN A 937 0.69 5.52 -22.33
C ASN A 937 -0.62 4.84 -21.93
N LEU A 938 -0.53 3.64 -21.33
CA LEU A 938 -1.68 2.90 -20.82
C LEU A 938 -2.39 3.66 -19.71
N LYS A 939 -1.67 4.20 -18.71
CA LYS A 939 -2.25 5.01 -17.63
C LYS A 939 -3.06 6.19 -18.18
N SER A 940 -2.49 6.91 -19.16
CA SER A 940 -3.14 8.05 -19.80
C SER A 940 -4.46 7.63 -20.47
N THR A 941 -4.46 6.49 -21.14
CA THR A 941 -5.63 5.91 -21.82
C THR A 941 -6.70 5.42 -20.85
N LEU A 942 -6.29 4.74 -19.78
CA LEU A 942 -7.21 4.19 -18.78
C LEU A 942 -7.89 5.31 -17.97
N LEU A 943 -7.10 6.27 -17.49
CA LEU A 943 -7.57 7.23 -16.49
C LEU A 943 -8.00 8.58 -17.08
N GLY A 944 -7.62 8.88 -18.33
CA GLY A 944 -7.99 10.11 -19.02
C GLY A 944 -7.19 11.32 -18.53
N SER A 945 -5.87 11.24 -18.63
CA SER A 945 -4.93 12.34 -18.31
C SER A 945 -5.03 13.50 -19.29
#